data_AF-A0A537KDA3-F1
#
_entry.id   AF-A0A537KDA3-F1
#
_cell.length_a   1.000
_cell.length_b   1.000
_cell.length_c   1.000
_cell.angle_alpha   90.00
_cell.angle_beta   90.00
_cell.angle_gamma   90.00
#
_symmetry.space_group_name_H-M   'P 1'
#
loop_
_entity.id
_entity.type
_entity.pdbx_description
1 polymer ?
#
loop_
_entity_poly.entity_id
_entity_poly.type
_entity_poly.pdbx_seq_one_letter_code
_entity_poly.pdbx_strand_id
1 'polypeptide(L)'
;MRKISFYSTSKAFRAFLILCLLSCQVANGQAWVSMANFAAEDISVGKGGVVWATGKDGNVYRWTGLSWENMKWPGTRIAVDVDGSAWAIHPKGYIYKYNATTGKFDAMADQAIDIAIGANGSIWKIGINKTGNDYDIYQWNGTNWTNVPGGAVRIAVDPSGKAWVVNSAGTVYSYENAGWTQRPGSVKDIAVGANGSMWCTALDGGIYQWDGNNWVLKTGAAVNISVTPDGNPWVVNSAGTVWRVGPAKTIQSRSIFPNRDYWEQRVIGSLMKDPKQLDPNFTYIPPSDLVQKALARLALNATESFYAGNTVITPENAVVQINNSSIIRNGIYGILSIGIFEELKKNDTDEQALALKSWATEIYKSMKVRIAYAILQEYEKWKRDPCSYTAEGYKRPPDCSLNEWNFATWFAAHRPPEDILVRAGMKGTLSSNADDIAAGVAVGAAACAMVAAFGILTSVMTVGAAVAEISLNVALAAGIATLGIGAVGFVAAPVVAAILSVVVGTIEGFRVVEAEKIEPMLKMKLGAAMTDPINIVNTIADSISRSVFFVALQEAAIHKFHVLKRRDIKGEVRFYCQAGYVSKFKLSYTALDNSVPLYTALPKDKLYEFTTEELPVGREQSFELPYDSRNIKVQGWYAAAGWKEFLNQSIAAPTFLCYTSYGTIFDAKYKTDCPEVGS
;
A
#
# COMPACT_ATOMS: atom_id res chain seq x y z
N MET A 1 17.93 -38.21 -6.74
CA MET A 1 18.42 -37.62 -5.47
C MET A 1 19.64 -36.75 -5.73
N ARG A 2 19.45 -35.42 -5.87
CA ARG A 2 20.48 -34.40 -5.61
C ARG A 2 19.73 -33.16 -5.11
N LYS A 3 19.87 -32.86 -3.82
CA LYS A 3 19.38 -31.62 -3.20
C LYS A 3 20.23 -30.48 -3.73
N ILE A 4 19.61 -29.48 -4.37
CA ILE A 4 20.22 -28.17 -4.57
C ILE A 4 19.58 -27.24 -3.54
N SER A 5 20.37 -26.79 -2.58
CA SER A 5 19.98 -25.90 -1.49
C SER A 5 19.91 -24.46 -1.97
N PHE A 6 18.74 -23.81 -1.85
CA PHE A 6 18.64 -22.35 -1.81
C PHE A 6 18.80 -21.89 -0.35
N TYR A 7 20.04 -21.67 0.07
CA TYR A 7 20.39 -20.92 1.28
C TYR A 7 21.17 -19.68 0.82
N SER A 8 20.51 -18.52 0.74
CA SER A 8 21.09 -17.17 0.91
C SER A 8 20.11 -16.04 0.52
N THR A 9 18.92 -16.02 1.12
CA THR A 9 18.04 -14.82 1.17
C THR A 9 17.29 -14.77 2.50
N SER A 10 18.01 -15.05 3.59
CA SER A 10 17.48 -15.13 4.95
C SER A 10 18.06 -14.01 5.80
N LYS A 11 17.36 -12.87 5.83
CA LYS A 11 17.26 -11.89 6.94
C LYS A 11 16.52 -10.63 6.49
N ALA A 12 16.87 -10.09 5.31
CA ALA A 12 16.21 -8.92 4.73
C ALA A 12 14.73 -9.18 4.40
N PHE A 13 14.39 -10.34 3.83
CA PHE A 13 13.01 -10.67 3.46
C PHE A 13 12.10 -10.99 4.66
N ARG A 14 12.65 -11.55 5.75
CA ARG A 14 11.91 -11.77 7.01
C ARG A 14 11.73 -10.46 7.81
N ALA A 15 12.72 -9.56 7.79
CA ALA A 15 12.57 -8.21 8.35
C ALA A 15 11.53 -7.39 7.58
N PHE A 16 11.46 -7.56 6.25
CA PHE A 16 10.50 -6.89 5.37
C PHE A 16 9.06 -7.41 5.54
N LEU A 17 8.88 -8.72 5.74
CA LEU A 17 7.55 -9.31 6.03
C LEU A 17 7.02 -8.94 7.43
N ILE A 18 7.91 -8.76 8.40
CA ILE A 18 7.56 -8.36 9.77
C ILE A 18 7.26 -6.85 9.84
N LEU A 19 7.93 -6.02 9.04
CA LEU A 19 7.58 -4.60 8.88
C LEU A 19 6.18 -4.39 8.26
N CYS A 20 5.74 -5.28 7.35
CA CYS A 20 4.41 -5.20 6.73
C CYS A 20 3.26 -5.78 7.59
N LEU A 21 3.55 -6.57 8.63
CA LEU A 21 2.52 -7.21 9.48
C LEU A 21 2.17 -6.43 10.76
N LEU A 22 2.82 -5.29 11.04
CA LEU A 22 2.66 -4.55 12.31
C LEU A 22 1.97 -3.18 12.21
N SER A 23 1.34 -2.82 11.09
CA SER A 23 0.66 -1.53 10.91
C SER A 23 -0.87 -1.59 11.12
N CYS A 24 -1.35 -2.47 11.99
CA CYS A 24 -2.72 -2.42 12.49
C CYS A 24 -2.76 -2.67 14.00
N GLN A 25 -2.46 -1.64 14.78
CA GLN A 25 -3.06 -1.46 16.10
C GLN A 25 -3.35 0.03 16.31
N VAL A 26 -4.52 0.28 16.89
CA VAL A 26 -5.02 1.61 17.28
C VAL A 26 -4.05 2.20 18.29
N ALA A 27 -3.18 3.12 17.85
CA ALA A 27 -2.28 3.86 18.72
C ALA A 27 -2.68 5.33 18.70
N ASN A 28 -3.05 5.84 19.88
CA ASN A 28 -3.33 7.25 20.13
C ASN A 28 -2.32 8.16 19.43
N GLY A 29 -2.84 9.11 18.64
CA GLY A 29 -2.13 9.89 17.64
C GLY A 29 -0.84 10.54 18.13
N GLN A 30 0.28 10.07 17.60
CA GLN A 30 1.59 10.69 17.72
C GLN A 30 1.97 11.26 16.35
N ALA A 31 1.99 12.59 16.21
CA ALA A 31 2.35 13.29 14.99
C ALA A 31 3.85 13.63 14.99
N TRP A 32 4.58 13.16 13.98
CA TRP A 32 5.99 13.48 13.76
C TRP A 32 6.13 14.74 12.91
N VAL A 33 6.82 15.75 13.42
CA VAL A 33 7.11 17.00 12.73
C VAL A 33 8.57 17.00 12.30
N SER A 34 8.84 17.20 10.99
CA SER A 34 10.21 17.35 10.48
C SER A 34 10.77 18.70 10.90
N MET A 35 12.01 18.68 11.39
CA MET A 35 12.70 19.84 11.96
C MET A 35 13.94 20.26 11.15
N ALA A 36 14.24 19.61 10.02
CA ALA A 36 15.60 19.63 9.46
C ALA A 36 15.77 20.32 8.09
N ASN A 37 16.85 21.10 8.00
CA ASN A 37 17.51 21.63 6.79
C ASN A 37 18.99 21.15 6.68
N PHE A 38 19.43 20.21 7.51
CA PHE A 38 20.78 19.59 7.49
C PHE A 38 20.70 18.11 7.91
N ALA A 39 21.73 17.32 7.62
CA ALA A 39 21.79 15.90 7.99
C ALA A 39 22.43 15.71 9.37
N ALA A 40 21.63 15.38 10.38
CA ALA A 40 22.07 15.09 11.74
C ALA A 40 22.68 13.67 11.86
N GLU A 41 23.63 13.52 12.78
CA GLU A 41 24.20 12.26 13.24
C GLU A 41 23.68 11.89 14.63
N ASP A 42 23.66 12.83 15.56
CA ASP A 42 23.20 12.62 16.94
C ASP A 42 22.38 13.81 17.44
N ILE A 43 21.55 13.59 18.45
CA ILE A 43 20.66 14.62 19.00
C ILE A 43 20.50 14.48 20.51
N SER A 44 20.45 15.60 21.22
CA SER A 44 20.16 15.62 22.65
C SER A 44 19.25 16.79 23.03
N VAL A 45 18.30 16.51 23.92
CA VAL A 45 17.39 17.45 24.55
C VAL A 45 17.68 17.53 26.04
N GLY A 46 17.91 18.73 26.57
CA GLY A 46 18.15 18.97 27.99
C GLY A 46 16.86 19.17 28.79
N LYS A 47 16.98 19.21 30.12
CA LYS A 47 15.86 19.41 31.07
C LYS A 47 15.02 20.67 30.79
N GLY A 48 15.63 21.73 30.28
CA GLY A 48 14.93 22.97 29.92
C GLY A 48 14.26 22.95 28.53
N GLY A 49 14.28 21.81 27.82
CA GLY A 49 13.82 21.72 26.43
C GLY A 49 14.80 22.30 25.41
N VAL A 50 16.01 22.67 25.83
CA VAL A 50 17.10 23.11 24.95
C VAL A 50 17.58 21.93 24.12
N VAL A 51 17.66 22.09 22.80
CA VAL A 51 18.02 21.01 21.87
C VAL A 51 19.33 21.33 21.15
N TRP A 52 20.22 20.36 21.12
CA TRP A 52 21.45 20.39 20.36
C TRP A 52 21.61 19.10 19.55
N ALA A 53 22.37 19.17 18.46
CA ALA A 53 22.62 18.05 17.58
C ALA A 53 24.04 18.08 17.02
N THR A 54 24.55 16.93 16.59
CA THR A 54 25.71 16.84 15.71
C THR A 54 25.26 16.53 14.29
N GLY A 55 25.98 17.03 13.30
CA GLY A 55 25.74 16.78 11.89
C GLY A 55 26.64 15.69 11.33
N LYS A 56 26.20 15.02 10.26
CA LYS A 56 27.03 14.12 9.45
C LYS A 56 28.17 14.85 8.73
N ASP A 57 28.10 16.18 8.65
CA ASP A 57 29.19 17.06 8.21
C ASP A 57 30.25 17.26 9.31
N GLY A 58 30.04 16.69 10.49
CA GLY A 58 30.90 16.75 11.65
C GLY A 58 30.70 17.97 12.53
N ASN A 59 29.76 18.88 12.23
CA ASN A 59 29.56 20.11 13.01
C ASN A 59 28.50 19.96 14.10
N VAL A 60 28.61 20.76 15.17
CA VAL A 60 27.59 20.91 16.21
C VAL A 60 26.58 22.00 15.83
N TYR A 61 25.31 21.72 16.11
CA TYR A 61 24.18 22.60 15.84
C TYR A 61 23.36 22.84 17.10
N ARG A 62 22.86 24.07 17.25
CA ARG A 62 21.95 24.48 18.32
C ARG A 62 20.57 24.82 17.74
N TRP A 63 19.51 24.34 18.39
CA TRP A 63 18.14 24.70 18.01
C TRP A 63 17.76 26.07 18.61
N THR A 64 17.30 27.00 17.78
CA THR A 64 16.90 28.36 18.21
C THR A 64 15.41 28.49 18.57
N GLY A 65 14.63 27.42 18.38
CA GLY A 65 13.16 27.48 18.41
C GLY A 65 12.53 27.59 17.03
N LEU A 66 13.26 28.12 16.04
CA LEU A 66 12.79 28.31 14.66
C LEU A 66 13.68 27.61 13.62
N SER A 67 14.98 27.57 13.86
CA SER A 67 15.98 27.02 12.94
C SER A 67 17.18 26.45 13.67
N TRP A 68 18.00 25.69 12.95
CA TRP A 68 19.28 25.21 13.44
C TRP A 68 20.38 26.23 13.16
N GLU A 69 21.10 26.62 14.20
CA GLU A 69 22.30 27.45 14.13
C GLU A 69 23.52 26.53 14.09
N ASN A 70 24.34 26.64 13.03
CA ASN A 70 25.60 25.91 12.94
C ASN A 70 26.66 26.61 13.79
N MET A 71 27.16 25.91 14.81
CA MET A 71 28.14 26.43 15.76
C MET A 71 29.58 26.36 15.24
N LYS A 72 29.77 25.77 14.05
CA LYS A 72 31.05 25.58 13.35
C LYS A 72 32.10 24.92 14.23
N TRP A 73 31.68 23.92 14.99
CA TRP A 73 32.53 23.24 15.95
C TRP A 73 32.39 21.71 15.80
N PRO A 74 33.50 20.94 15.80
CA PRO A 74 33.48 19.52 15.44
C PRO A 74 32.95 18.59 16.55
N GLY A 75 31.89 17.83 16.30
CA GLY A 75 31.34 16.87 17.28
C GLY A 75 30.66 15.66 16.65
N THR A 76 30.75 14.49 17.30
CA THR A 76 30.12 13.22 16.87
C THR A 76 29.02 12.75 17.80
N ARG A 77 29.11 13.05 19.11
CA ARG A 77 28.06 12.80 20.10
C ARG A 77 27.78 14.05 20.91
N ILE A 78 26.57 14.14 21.45
CA ILE A 78 26.16 15.30 22.22
C ILE A 78 25.22 14.91 23.37
N ALA A 79 25.46 15.52 24.53
CA ALA A 79 24.52 15.55 25.66
C ALA A 79 24.22 17.00 26.04
N VAL A 80 23.11 17.24 26.71
CA VAL A 80 22.74 18.58 27.20
C VAL A 80 22.54 18.50 28.70
N ASP A 81 23.25 19.36 29.44
CA ASP A 81 23.14 19.38 30.90
C ASP A 81 21.87 20.09 31.40
N VAL A 82 21.71 20.13 32.72
CA VAL A 82 20.53 20.72 33.38
C VAL A 82 20.38 22.22 33.13
N ASP A 83 21.48 22.91 32.80
CA ASP A 83 21.52 24.35 32.51
C ASP A 83 21.32 24.64 31.01
N GLY A 84 21.21 23.60 30.18
CA GLY A 84 21.06 23.72 28.72
C GLY A 84 22.39 23.84 27.96
N SER A 85 23.53 23.67 28.64
CA SER A 85 24.84 23.65 28.01
C SER A 85 25.10 22.31 27.34
N ALA A 86 25.56 22.35 26.08
CA ALA A 86 25.93 21.15 25.34
C ALA A 86 27.29 20.61 25.77
N TRP A 87 27.37 19.29 25.90
CA TRP A 87 28.58 18.52 26.09
C TRP A 87 28.79 17.69 24.83
N ALA A 88 29.78 18.04 24.03
CA ALA A 88 30.05 17.40 22.75
C ALA A 88 31.32 16.55 22.80
N ILE A 89 31.28 15.40 22.16
CA ILE A 89 32.45 14.53 21.98
C ILE A 89 33.07 14.85 20.62
N HIS A 90 34.33 15.28 20.62
CA HIS A 90 35.10 15.52 19.41
C HIS A 90 35.34 14.18 18.68
N PRO A 91 35.50 14.14 17.34
CA PRO A 91 35.91 12.93 16.60
C PRO A 91 37.18 12.21 17.08
N LYS A 92 37.95 12.82 17.99
CA LYS A 92 39.16 12.25 18.63
C LYS A 92 38.88 11.68 20.03
N GLY A 93 37.62 11.62 20.43
CA GLY A 93 37.14 11.14 21.74
C GLY A 93 37.13 12.17 22.86
N TYR A 94 37.75 13.35 22.70
CA TYR A 94 37.80 14.37 23.77
C TYR A 94 36.43 15.01 24.04
N ILE A 95 36.12 15.23 25.31
CA ILE A 95 34.87 15.85 25.77
C ILE A 95 35.06 17.36 25.89
N TYR A 96 34.11 18.12 25.36
CA TYR A 96 34.06 19.58 25.49
C TYR A 96 32.68 20.05 25.94
N LYS A 97 32.64 21.09 26.77
CA LYS A 97 31.42 21.72 27.26
C LYS A 97 31.25 23.12 26.65
N TYR A 98 30.08 23.42 26.13
CA TYR A 98 29.73 24.75 25.64
C TYR A 98 29.57 25.74 26.80
N ASN A 99 30.34 26.82 26.73
CA ASN A 99 30.31 27.94 27.65
C ASN A 99 29.57 29.10 27.01
N ALA A 100 28.35 29.35 27.47
CA ALA A 100 27.48 30.39 26.93
C ALA A 100 28.04 31.81 27.13
N THR A 101 28.88 32.03 28.15
CA THR A 101 29.50 33.34 28.43
C THR A 101 30.59 33.68 27.43
N THR A 102 31.41 32.71 27.04
CA THR A 102 32.52 32.92 26.09
C THR A 102 32.13 32.59 24.65
N GLY A 103 31.02 31.88 24.44
CA GLY A 103 30.59 31.35 23.14
C GLY A 103 31.48 30.23 22.61
N LYS A 104 32.28 29.59 23.48
CA LYS A 104 33.28 28.57 23.10
C LYS A 104 33.00 27.22 23.75
N PHE A 105 33.63 26.19 23.19
CA PHE A 105 33.67 24.85 23.77
C PHE A 105 34.95 24.68 24.60
N ASP A 106 34.80 24.58 25.91
CA ASP A 106 35.90 24.41 26.87
C ASP A 106 36.20 22.92 27.07
N ALA A 107 37.48 22.54 27.08
CA ALA A 107 37.90 21.14 27.19
C ALA A 107 37.73 20.61 28.62
N MET A 108 37.18 19.40 28.77
CA MET A 108 36.92 18.75 30.06
C MET A 108 38.07 17.80 30.53
N ALA A 109 39.25 17.88 29.90
CA ALA A 109 40.42 17.04 30.20
C ALA A 109 40.13 15.53 30.28
N ASP A 110 39.25 15.01 29.43
CA ASP A 110 38.87 13.59 29.43
C ASP A 110 38.32 13.14 28.07
N GLN A 111 38.18 11.82 27.88
CA GLN A 111 37.70 11.17 26.67
C GLN A 111 36.51 10.22 26.94
N ALA A 112 35.67 10.07 25.92
CA ALA A 112 34.51 9.19 25.88
C ALA A 112 34.16 8.82 24.43
N ILE A 113 33.41 7.73 24.25
CA ILE A 113 32.70 7.45 22.99
C ILE A 113 31.21 7.82 23.04
N ASP A 114 30.66 7.95 24.24
CA ASP A 114 29.28 8.37 24.49
C ASP A 114 29.14 8.99 25.88
N ILE A 115 28.20 9.90 26.06
CA ILE A 115 27.98 10.64 27.31
C ILE A 115 26.50 10.94 27.49
N ALA A 116 25.99 10.82 28.72
CA ALA A 116 24.62 11.16 29.06
C ALA A 116 24.52 11.90 30.39
N ILE A 117 23.56 12.82 30.45
CA ILE A 117 23.31 13.68 31.61
C ILE A 117 21.84 13.57 31.98
N GLY A 118 21.57 13.16 33.22
CA GLY A 118 20.21 13.01 33.73
C GLY A 118 19.61 14.35 34.16
N ALA A 119 18.29 14.41 34.26
CA ALA A 119 17.57 15.63 34.67
C ALA A 119 17.86 16.10 36.11
N ASN A 120 18.51 15.26 36.93
CA ASN A 120 19.02 15.61 38.25
C ASN A 120 20.49 16.07 38.25
N GLY A 121 21.15 16.13 37.09
CA GLY A 121 22.54 16.51 36.93
C GLY A 121 23.55 15.36 37.06
N SER A 122 23.10 14.12 37.26
CA SER A 122 23.99 12.96 37.25
C SER A 122 24.59 12.75 35.87
N ILE A 123 25.91 12.59 35.80
CA ILE A 123 26.64 12.44 34.53
C ILE A 123 27.24 11.05 34.48
N TRP A 124 27.01 10.37 33.37
CA TRP A 124 27.62 9.09 33.06
C TRP A 124 28.25 9.14 31.67
N LYS A 125 29.31 8.35 31.47
CA LYS A 125 29.97 8.22 30.17
C LYS A 125 30.33 6.77 29.89
N ILE A 126 30.53 6.50 28.61
CA ILE A 126 31.23 5.32 28.12
C ILE A 126 32.62 5.78 27.69
N GLY A 127 33.64 5.18 28.29
CA GLY A 127 35.03 5.50 28.06
C GLY A 127 35.56 4.98 26.71
N ILE A 128 36.88 4.94 26.60
CA ILE A 128 37.57 4.54 25.37
C ILE A 128 38.28 3.19 25.51
N ASN A 129 38.33 2.61 26.71
CA ASN A 129 39.02 1.34 26.92
C ASN A 129 38.06 0.19 26.66
N LYS A 130 38.49 -0.76 25.84
CA LYS A 130 37.65 -1.91 25.50
C LYS A 130 37.48 -2.84 26.69
N THR A 131 36.23 -3.27 26.89
CA THR A 131 35.83 -4.35 27.79
C THR A 131 35.13 -5.40 26.95
N GLY A 132 35.88 -6.38 26.45
CA GLY A 132 35.37 -7.34 25.46
C GLY A 132 35.03 -6.66 24.13
N ASN A 133 33.77 -6.82 23.66
CA ASN A 133 33.25 -6.13 22.48
C ASN A 133 32.66 -4.74 22.78
N ASP A 134 32.67 -4.34 24.05
CA ASP A 134 32.10 -3.11 24.58
C ASP A 134 33.19 -2.17 25.13
N TYR A 135 32.80 -1.11 25.81
CA TYR A 135 33.71 -0.14 26.45
C TYR A 135 33.34 0.09 27.92
N ASP A 136 34.34 0.50 28.69
CA ASP A 136 34.22 0.78 30.12
C ASP A 136 33.21 1.89 30.45
N ILE A 137 32.52 1.77 31.59
CA ILE A 137 31.45 2.67 32.01
C ILE A 137 31.93 3.48 33.23
N TYR A 138 31.62 4.77 33.26
CA TYR A 138 31.99 5.66 34.37
C TYR A 138 30.83 6.55 34.81
N GLN A 139 30.79 6.83 36.11
CA GLN A 139 29.90 7.81 36.73
C GLN A 139 30.72 8.99 37.28
N TRP A 140 30.25 10.21 37.05
CA TRP A 140 30.84 11.41 37.65
C TRP A 140 30.39 11.55 39.11
N ASN A 141 31.35 11.67 40.04
CA ASN A 141 31.05 11.85 41.47
C ASN A 141 31.11 13.31 41.95
N GLY A 142 31.23 14.27 41.03
CA GLY A 142 31.40 15.69 41.32
C GLY A 142 32.84 16.19 41.18
N THR A 143 33.83 15.30 41.30
CA THR A 143 35.26 15.66 41.19
C THR A 143 36.03 14.77 40.23
N ASN A 144 35.71 13.47 40.20
CA ASN A 144 36.39 12.47 39.39
C ASN A 144 35.38 11.49 38.76
N TRP A 145 35.82 10.81 37.70
CA TRP A 145 35.11 9.68 37.13
C TRP A 145 35.39 8.42 37.94
N THR A 146 34.34 7.77 38.41
CA THR A 146 34.41 6.48 39.10
C THR A 146 34.02 5.38 38.14
N ASN A 147 34.88 4.36 37.96
CA ASN A 147 34.56 3.23 37.10
C ASN A 147 33.43 2.40 37.70
N VAL A 148 32.46 2.04 36.87
CA VAL A 148 31.36 1.15 37.22
C VAL A 148 31.53 -0.13 36.40
N PRO A 149 31.79 -1.29 37.05
CA PRO A 149 32.07 -2.53 36.33
C PRO A 149 30.98 -2.89 35.33
N GLY A 150 31.35 -3.13 34.08
CA GLY A 150 30.42 -3.42 32.98
C GLY A 150 30.98 -2.98 31.62
N GLY A 151 30.24 -3.28 30.56
CA GLY A 151 30.59 -2.90 29.19
C GLY A 151 29.37 -2.39 28.43
N ALA A 152 29.48 -1.22 27.78
CA ALA A 152 28.43 -0.65 26.96
C ALA A 152 28.94 0.09 25.72
N VAL A 153 28.03 0.45 24.82
CA VAL A 153 28.26 1.30 23.62
C VAL A 153 27.27 2.46 23.49
N ARG A 154 26.14 2.45 24.23
CA ARG A 154 25.25 3.61 24.42
C ARG A 154 24.82 3.76 25.86
N ILE A 155 24.59 5.00 26.29
CA ILE A 155 24.18 5.33 27.65
C ILE A 155 23.09 6.41 27.69
N ALA A 156 22.13 6.25 28.60
CA ALA A 156 21.17 7.27 29.00
C ALA A 156 21.07 7.31 30.53
N VAL A 157 20.55 8.41 31.08
CA VAL A 157 20.42 8.60 32.53
C VAL A 157 18.99 9.00 32.86
N ASP A 158 18.36 8.26 33.77
CA ASP A 158 16.99 8.54 34.19
C ASP A 158 16.91 9.74 35.18
N PRO A 159 15.70 10.24 35.50
CA PRO A 159 15.54 11.37 36.41
C PRO A 159 16.04 11.10 37.84
N SER A 160 16.18 9.83 38.24
CA SER A 160 16.75 9.44 39.54
C SER A 160 18.28 9.40 39.53
N GLY A 161 18.92 9.56 38.37
CA GLY A 161 20.37 9.56 38.19
C GLY A 161 20.95 8.18 37.89
N LYS A 162 20.11 7.17 37.67
CA LYS A 162 20.55 5.81 37.33
C LYS A 162 20.80 5.70 35.84
N ALA A 163 21.87 4.98 35.48
CA ALA A 163 22.23 4.73 34.10
C ALA A 163 21.40 3.59 33.49
N TRP A 164 21.07 3.78 32.23
CA TRP A 164 20.56 2.77 31.31
C TRP A 164 21.58 2.63 30.19
N VAL A 165 22.03 1.41 29.93
CA VAL A 165 23.08 1.15 28.95
C VAL A 165 22.67 0.11 27.94
N VAL A 166 23.26 0.21 26.75
CA VAL A 166 23.11 -0.74 25.67
C VAL A 166 24.49 -1.25 25.30
N ASN A 167 24.67 -2.57 25.23
CA ASN A 167 25.93 -3.17 24.80
C ASN A 167 25.97 -3.37 23.27
N SER A 168 27.10 -3.82 22.74
CA SER A 168 27.35 -4.07 21.31
C SER A 168 26.43 -5.13 20.70
N ALA A 169 25.85 -6.02 21.51
CA ALA A 169 24.85 -7.00 21.09
C ALA A 169 23.42 -6.43 21.06
N GLY A 170 23.22 -5.17 21.47
CA GLY A 170 21.92 -4.51 21.58
C GLY A 170 21.14 -4.87 22.84
N THR A 171 21.77 -5.53 23.83
CA THR A 171 21.12 -5.87 25.10
C THR A 171 21.08 -4.64 26.01
N VAL A 172 19.93 -4.40 26.64
CA VAL A 172 19.71 -3.26 27.55
C VAL A 172 19.91 -3.67 29.00
N TYR A 173 20.58 -2.82 29.78
CA TYR A 173 20.73 -2.98 31.22
C TYR A 173 20.38 -1.68 31.95
N SER A 174 19.72 -1.79 33.10
CA SER A 174 19.52 -0.68 34.04
C SER A 174 20.39 -0.85 35.28
N TYR A 175 20.95 0.25 35.78
CA TYR A 175 21.80 0.25 36.97
C TYR A 175 20.94 0.36 38.24
N GLU A 176 20.83 -0.73 39.00
CA GLU A 176 20.00 -0.85 40.18
C GLU A 176 20.75 -1.58 41.29
N ASN A 177 20.60 -1.12 42.55
CA ASN A 177 21.20 -1.77 43.73
C ASN A 177 22.71 -2.06 43.58
N ALA A 178 23.46 -1.13 42.99
CA ALA A 178 24.89 -1.25 42.68
C ALA A 178 25.24 -2.40 41.70
N GLY A 179 24.31 -2.81 40.84
CA GLY A 179 24.52 -3.81 39.80
C GLY A 179 23.73 -3.54 38.52
N TRP A 180 24.04 -4.28 37.46
CA TRP A 180 23.33 -4.21 36.18
C TRP A 180 22.22 -5.24 36.12
N THR A 181 20.99 -4.78 35.90
CA THR A 181 19.83 -5.64 35.70
C THR A 181 19.45 -5.65 34.23
N GLN A 182 19.42 -6.83 33.61
CA GLN A 182 19.05 -6.97 32.20
C GLN A 182 17.57 -6.64 32.00
N ARG A 183 17.28 -5.91 30.92
CA ARG A 183 15.92 -5.56 30.48
C ARG A 183 15.64 -6.20 29.11
N PRO A 184 14.38 -6.55 28.81
CA PRO A 184 14.04 -7.15 27.51
C PRO A 184 14.32 -6.17 26.37
N GLY A 185 14.56 -6.70 25.15
CA GLY A 185 14.66 -5.90 23.93
C GLY A 185 16.04 -5.92 23.23
N SER A 186 16.04 -5.47 21.97
CA SER A 186 17.22 -5.33 21.10
C SER A 186 17.34 -3.89 20.63
N VAL A 187 18.15 -3.11 21.34
CA VAL A 187 18.22 -1.66 21.22
C VAL A 187 19.50 -1.22 20.50
N LYS A 188 19.38 -0.17 19.71
CA LYS A 188 20.49 0.54 19.05
C LYS A 188 20.86 1.82 19.77
N ASP A 189 19.86 2.58 20.21
CA ASP A 189 20.02 3.82 20.96
C ASP A 189 18.88 4.00 21.97
N ILE A 190 19.15 4.66 23.09
CA ILE A 190 18.22 4.77 24.22
C ILE A 190 18.25 6.18 24.80
N ALA A 191 17.09 6.69 25.21
CA ALA A 191 16.98 7.98 25.87
C ALA A 191 15.87 8.00 26.92
N VAL A 192 16.10 8.79 27.97
CA VAL A 192 15.13 8.98 29.06
C VAL A 192 14.88 10.47 29.24
N GLY A 193 13.60 10.85 29.24
CA GLY A 193 13.17 12.23 29.45
C GLY A 193 13.10 12.60 30.92
N ALA A 194 13.04 13.90 31.22
CA ALA A 194 13.03 14.39 32.60
C ALA A 194 11.80 13.92 33.42
N ASN A 195 10.67 13.60 32.75
CA ASN A 195 9.49 13.02 33.39
C ASN A 195 9.56 11.49 33.58
N GLY A 196 10.68 10.86 33.20
CA GLY A 196 10.88 9.41 33.31
C GLY A 196 10.39 8.62 32.10
N SER A 197 9.81 9.28 31.08
CA SER A 197 9.45 8.61 29.83
C SER A 197 10.72 8.11 29.15
N MET A 198 10.77 6.82 28.87
CA MET A 198 11.92 6.20 28.23
C MET A 198 11.56 5.70 26.85
N TRP A 199 12.46 5.96 25.91
CA TRP A 199 12.31 5.62 24.51
C TRP A 199 13.59 5.00 23.98
N CYS A 200 13.48 4.19 22.95
CA CYS A 200 14.64 3.62 22.29
C CYS A 200 14.42 3.48 20.78
N THR A 201 15.52 3.40 20.04
CA THR A 201 15.54 2.89 18.67
C THR A 201 16.07 1.46 18.68
N ALA A 202 15.48 0.57 17.90
CA ALA A 202 15.92 -0.81 17.79
C ALA A 202 16.94 -1.00 16.65
N LEU A 203 17.62 -2.15 16.63
CA LEU A 203 18.62 -2.47 15.59
C LEU A 203 18.02 -2.55 14.17
N ASP A 204 16.72 -2.78 14.07
CA ASP A 204 15.93 -2.77 12.82
C ASP A 204 15.43 -1.37 12.43
N GLY A 205 15.69 -0.35 13.26
CA GLY A 205 15.26 1.03 13.07
C GLY A 205 13.90 1.38 13.68
N GLY A 206 13.19 0.43 14.31
CA GLY A 206 11.91 0.71 14.97
C GLY A 206 12.06 1.63 16.18
N ILE A 207 11.03 2.42 16.49
CA ILE A 207 10.97 3.32 17.66
C ILE A 207 10.08 2.69 18.72
N TYR A 208 10.54 2.59 19.95
CA TYR A 208 9.76 2.00 21.05
C TYR A 208 9.71 2.93 22.26
N GLN A 209 8.59 2.89 22.98
CA GLN A 209 8.42 3.56 24.27
C GLN A 209 8.31 2.49 25.36
N TRP A 210 8.97 2.70 26.48
CA TRP A 210 8.86 1.85 27.65
C TRP A 210 7.54 2.11 28.37
N ASP A 211 6.77 1.05 28.66
CA ASP A 211 5.51 1.12 29.42
C ASP A 211 5.67 0.85 30.93
N GLY A 212 6.89 0.58 31.38
CA GLY A 212 7.20 0.15 32.74
C GLY A 212 7.75 -1.28 32.81
N ASN A 213 7.34 -2.15 31.87
CA ASN A 213 7.73 -3.56 31.82
C ASN A 213 8.21 -4.02 30.43
N ASN A 214 7.69 -3.43 29.36
CA ASN A 214 7.95 -3.83 27.99
C ASN A 214 8.20 -2.61 27.08
N TRP A 215 8.86 -2.87 25.95
CA TRP A 215 9.00 -1.93 24.84
C TRP A 215 7.77 -2.01 23.94
N VAL A 216 7.01 -0.91 23.88
CA VAL A 216 5.83 -0.78 23.03
C VAL A 216 6.23 -0.06 21.74
N LEU A 217 6.00 -0.71 20.59
CA LEU A 217 6.32 -0.17 19.27
C LEU A 217 5.51 1.11 19.02
N LYS A 218 6.17 2.13 18.47
CA LYS A 218 5.60 3.41 18.06
C LYS A 218 5.88 3.63 16.58
N THR A 219 5.08 4.49 15.95
CA THR A 219 5.21 4.79 14.52
C THR A 219 6.53 5.50 14.23
N GLY A 220 7.10 5.25 13.05
CA GLY A 220 8.34 5.89 12.58
C GLY A 220 9.56 4.97 12.62
N ALA A 221 10.67 5.46 12.07
CA ALA A 221 11.95 4.75 12.07
C ALA A 221 13.10 5.73 12.34
N ALA A 222 14.01 5.33 13.22
CA ALA A 222 15.10 6.17 13.70
C ALA A 222 16.37 5.36 14.01
N VAL A 223 17.50 6.06 14.08
CA VAL A 223 18.80 5.50 14.48
C VAL A 223 19.38 6.16 15.72
N ASN A 224 18.94 7.38 16.04
CA ASN A 224 19.24 8.08 17.29
C ASN A 224 17.97 8.70 17.87
N ILE A 225 17.92 8.83 19.19
CA ILE A 225 16.76 9.34 19.91
C ILE A 225 17.15 10.16 21.14
N SER A 226 16.39 11.21 21.41
CA SER A 226 16.43 11.95 22.67
C SER A 226 15.01 12.28 23.12
N VAL A 227 14.78 12.48 24.40
CA VAL A 227 13.43 12.65 24.95
C VAL A 227 13.32 13.98 25.67
N THR A 228 12.28 14.73 25.36
CA THR A 228 12.02 16.03 25.97
C THR A 228 11.59 15.91 27.42
N PRO A 229 11.59 17.02 28.19
CA PRO A 229 11.16 17.02 29.57
C PRO A 229 9.70 16.57 29.77
N ASP A 230 8.84 16.85 28.80
CA ASP A 230 7.43 16.43 28.72
C ASP A 230 7.23 14.98 28.21
N GLY A 231 8.31 14.27 27.91
CA GLY A 231 8.30 12.83 27.57
C GLY A 231 8.13 12.51 26.09
N ASN A 232 8.24 13.53 25.22
CA ASN A 232 8.09 13.41 23.79
C ASN A 232 9.46 13.18 23.10
N PRO A 233 9.59 12.20 22.19
CA PRO A 233 10.86 11.93 21.56
C PRO A 233 11.18 12.90 20.42
N TRP A 234 12.46 13.23 20.30
CA TRP A 234 13.13 13.73 19.12
C TRP A 234 14.01 12.63 18.56
N VAL A 235 14.00 12.43 17.25
CA VAL A 235 14.70 11.33 16.60
C VAL A 235 15.46 11.79 15.37
N VAL A 236 16.53 11.08 15.07
CA VAL A 236 17.27 11.18 13.81
C VAL A 236 17.13 9.86 13.08
N ASN A 237 16.74 9.89 11.81
CA ASN A 237 16.64 8.69 10.99
C ASN A 237 17.95 8.35 10.25
N SER A 238 17.99 7.22 9.55
CA SER A 238 19.18 6.78 8.81
C SER A 238 19.63 7.77 7.73
N ALA A 239 18.71 8.54 7.15
CA ALA A 239 19.03 9.61 6.20
C ALA A 239 19.67 10.84 6.90
N GLY A 240 19.49 10.99 8.20
CA GLY A 240 19.94 12.13 8.99
C GLY A 240 18.88 13.23 9.12
N THR A 241 17.61 12.98 8.78
CA THR A 241 16.55 13.96 9.02
C THR A 241 16.09 13.90 10.47
N VAL A 242 15.88 15.08 11.07
CA VAL A 242 15.45 15.24 12.45
C VAL A 242 13.93 15.36 12.51
N TRP A 243 13.31 14.59 13.38
CA TRP A 243 11.88 14.60 13.64
C TRP A 243 11.61 14.75 15.13
N ARG A 244 10.48 15.35 15.50
CA ARG A 244 10.03 15.38 16.88
C ARG A 244 8.56 15.05 17.00
N VAL A 245 8.17 14.57 18.17
CA VAL A 245 6.78 14.51 18.57
C VAL A 245 6.36 15.87 19.11
N GLY A 246 5.25 16.39 18.62
CA GLY A 246 4.67 17.63 19.13
C GLY A 246 3.18 17.71 18.81
N PRO A 247 2.45 18.65 19.44
CA PRO A 247 1.11 18.99 18.94
C PRO A 247 1.28 19.38 17.47
N ALA A 248 0.36 18.91 16.60
CA ALA A 248 0.29 19.39 15.23
C ALA A 248 0.40 20.91 15.28
N LYS A 249 1.40 21.49 14.58
CA LYS A 249 1.55 22.93 14.53
C LYS A 249 0.24 23.48 13.99
N THR A 250 -0.59 24.08 14.83
CA THR A 250 -1.76 24.83 14.39
C THR A 250 -1.24 26.10 13.74
N ILE A 251 -0.73 25.98 12.51
CA ILE A 251 -0.86 27.08 11.58
C ILE A 251 -2.36 27.32 11.56
N GLN A 252 -2.82 28.51 11.92
CA GLN A 252 -4.16 28.92 11.53
C GLN A 252 -4.17 28.81 10.01
N SER A 253 -4.63 27.68 9.50
CA SER A 253 -4.72 27.44 8.08
C SER A 253 -5.68 28.49 7.58
N ARG A 254 -5.17 29.46 6.82
CA ARG A 254 -6.01 30.27 5.97
C ARG A 254 -6.85 29.25 5.19
N SER A 255 -8.16 29.22 5.43
CA SER A 255 -9.08 28.46 4.60
C SER A 255 -8.91 29.04 3.20
N ILE A 256 -8.22 28.31 2.33
CA ILE A 256 -7.91 28.82 0.99
C ILE A 256 -9.23 29.15 0.32
N PHE A 257 -10.23 28.26 0.46
CA PHE A 257 -11.56 28.35 -0.14
C PHE A 257 -12.63 28.76 0.91
N PRO A 258 -13.02 30.05 0.98
CA PRO A 258 -14.15 30.51 1.80
C PRO A 258 -15.49 30.16 1.13
N ASN A 259 -16.53 29.80 1.91
CA ASN A 259 -17.83 29.27 1.42
C ASN A 259 -17.68 27.91 0.69
N ARG A 260 -17.51 26.83 1.47
CA ARG A 260 -17.14 25.49 0.95
C ARG A 260 -18.07 24.99 -0.15
N ASP A 261 -19.40 25.09 0.03
CA ASP A 261 -20.39 24.57 -0.93
C ASP A 261 -20.19 25.09 -2.37
N TYR A 262 -19.86 26.37 -2.52
CA TYR A 262 -19.59 26.97 -3.83
C TYR A 262 -18.31 26.43 -4.47
N TRP A 263 -17.25 26.26 -3.66
CA TRP A 263 -15.95 25.81 -4.16
C TRP A 263 -15.86 24.32 -4.38
N GLU A 264 -16.61 23.51 -3.62
CA GLU A 264 -16.71 22.07 -3.84
C GLU A 264 -17.07 21.76 -5.30
N GLN A 265 -18.10 22.42 -5.82
CA GLN A 265 -18.56 22.24 -7.21
C GLN A 265 -17.55 22.75 -8.24
N ARG A 266 -16.85 23.85 -7.96
CA ARG A 266 -15.84 24.40 -8.90
C ARG A 266 -14.57 23.57 -8.94
N VAL A 267 -14.11 23.09 -7.78
CA VAL A 267 -12.91 22.25 -7.66
C VAL A 267 -13.18 20.90 -8.32
N ILE A 268 -14.28 20.23 -7.98
CA ILE A 268 -14.61 18.95 -8.60
C ILE A 268 -14.84 19.08 -10.10
N GLY A 269 -15.49 20.16 -10.56
CA GLY A 269 -15.66 20.43 -11.99
C GLY A 269 -14.33 20.66 -12.72
N SER A 270 -13.37 21.31 -12.06
CA SER A 270 -12.02 21.54 -12.63
C SER A 270 -11.17 20.27 -12.67
N LEU A 271 -11.36 19.39 -11.69
CA LEU A 271 -10.77 18.06 -11.67
C LEU A 271 -11.40 17.20 -12.78
N MET A 272 -12.72 17.18 -12.91
CA MET A 272 -13.45 16.44 -13.96
C MET A 272 -13.26 16.98 -15.39
N LYS A 273 -12.28 17.87 -15.64
CA LYS A 273 -11.94 18.35 -16.98
C LYS A 273 -11.19 17.24 -17.74
N ASP A 274 -11.65 16.99 -18.97
CA ASP A 274 -11.27 15.81 -19.76
C ASP A 274 -9.81 15.82 -20.23
N PRO A 275 -8.93 14.91 -19.75
CA PRO A 275 -7.54 14.87 -20.21
C PRO A 275 -7.33 14.02 -21.46
N LYS A 276 -8.23 13.08 -21.78
CA LYS A 276 -8.03 12.08 -22.86
C LYS A 276 -9.34 11.53 -23.41
N GLN A 277 -9.37 11.26 -24.71
CA GLN A 277 -10.46 10.46 -25.30
C GLN A 277 -10.42 9.03 -24.77
N LEU A 278 -11.58 8.55 -24.36
CA LEU A 278 -11.73 7.20 -23.87
C LEU A 278 -11.80 6.16 -24.99
N ASP A 279 -11.46 4.91 -24.66
CA ASP A 279 -11.71 3.78 -25.56
C ASP A 279 -13.23 3.67 -25.84
N PRO A 280 -13.64 3.66 -27.11
CA PRO A 280 -15.04 3.53 -27.47
C PRO A 280 -15.66 2.24 -26.96
N ASN A 281 -14.92 1.19 -26.60
CA ASN A 281 -15.46 -0.08 -26.12
C ASN A 281 -16.02 -0.06 -24.69
N PHE A 282 -15.83 1.04 -23.94
CA PHE A 282 -16.36 1.17 -22.58
C PHE A 282 -17.79 1.76 -22.54
N THR A 283 -18.61 1.27 -21.60
CA THR A 283 -19.84 1.92 -21.12
C THR A 283 -19.53 2.78 -19.91
N TYR A 284 -20.09 3.99 -19.88
CA TYR A 284 -20.00 4.90 -18.73
C TYR A 284 -21.21 4.75 -17.83
N ILE A 285 -20.95 4.58 -16.54
CA ILE A 285 -21.97 4.76 -15.52
C ILE A 285 -21.60 6.00 -14.71
N PRO A 286 -22.41 7.08 -14.79
CA PRO A 286 -22.16 8.29 -14.03
C PRO A 286 -22.34 8.06 -12.53
N PRO A 287 -21.53 8.72 -11.68
CA PRO A 287 -21.75 8.70 -10.25
C PRO A 287 -23.10 9.33 -9.90
N SER A 288 -23.77 8.79 -8.88
CA SER A 288 -25.01 9.38 -8.36
C SER A 288 -24.75 10.75 -7.72
N ASP A 289 -25.81 11.56 -7.56
CA ASP A 289 -25.70 12.89 -6.93
C ASP A 289 -25.07 12.83 -5.53
N LEU A 290 -25.42 11.81 -4.73
CA LEU A 290 -24.82 11.57 -3.41
C LEU A 290 -23.31 11.31 -3.49
N VAL A 291 -22.87 10.52 -4.48
CA VAL A 291 -21.44 10.25 -4.71
C VAL A 291 -20.74 11.53 -5.17
N GLN A 292 -21.35 12.30 -6.07
CA GLN A 292 -20.77 13.55 -6.55
C GLN A 292 -20.58 14.56 -5.42
N LYS A 293 -21.55 14.69 -4.51
CA LYS A 293 -21.44 15.53 -3.30
C LYS A 293 -20.30 15.06 -2.39
N ALA A 294 -20.21 13.76 -2.12
CA ALA A 294 -19.13 13.20 -1.31
C ALA A 294 -17.75 13.44 -1.95
N LEU A 295 -17.62 13.21 -3.26
CA LEU A 295 -16.38 13.47 -4.00
C LEU A 295 -16.03 14.95 -4.04
N ALA A 296 -16.99 15.85 -4.19
CA ALA A 296 -16.75 17.29 -4.23
C ALA A 296 -16.18 17.81 -2.91
N ARG A 297 -16.75 17.37 -1.78
CA ARG A 297 -16.24 17.65 -0.44
C ARG A 297 -14.82 17.12 -0.25
N LEU A 298 -14.58 15.85 -0.59
CA LEU A 298 -13.25 15.24 -0.47
C LEU A 298 -12.21 15.89 -1.39
N ALA A 299 -12.62 16.30 -2.59
CA ALA A 299 -11.76 16.98 -3.55
C ALA A 299 -11.36 18.38 -3.12
N LEU A 300 -12.27 19.13 -2.50
CA LEU A 300 -11.96 20.42 -1.88
C LEU A 300 -10.92 20.23 -0.77
N ASN A 301 -11.11 19.24 0.11
CA ASN A 301 -10.15 18.92 1.19
C ASN A 301 -8.77 18.52 0.62
N ALA A 302 -8.76 17.71 -0.44
CA ALA A 302 -7.53 17.30 -1.11
C ALA A 302 -6.79 18.50 -1.73
N THR A 303 -7.54 19.45 -2.31
CA THR A 303 -6.98 20.67 -2.90
C THR A 303 -6.46 21.63 -1.84
N GLU A 304 -7.17 21.81 -0.73
CA GLU A 304 -6.67 22.58 0.43
C GLU A 304 -5.36 21.98 0.96
N SER A 305 -5.28 20.65 1.03
CA SER A 305 -4.10 19.93 1.46
C SER A 305 -2.94 20.11 0.47
N PHE A 306 -3.19 20.01 -0.83
CA PHE A 306 -2.16 20.21 -1.87
C PHE A 306 -1.51 21.60 -1.79
N TYR A 307 -2.30 22.64 -1.53
CA TYR A 307 -1.83 24.02 -1.48
C TYR A 307 -1.52 24.54 -0.07
N ALA A 308 -1.56 23.68 0.95
CA ALA A 308 -1.39 24.04 2.36
C ALA A 308 -0.12 24.85 2.66
N GLY A 309 0.98 24.58 1.95
CA GLY A 309 2.25 25.30 2.09
C GLY A 309 2.36 26.61 1.29
N ASN A 310 1.39 26.91 0.42
CA ASN A 310 1.40 28.09 -0.44
C ASN A 310 0.59 29.22 0.21
N THR A 311 1.28 30.17 0.84
CA THR A 311 0.64 31.27 1.58
C THR A 311 0.01 32.34 0.68
N VAL A 312 0.35 32.36 -0.62
CA VAL A 312 -0.03 33.42 -1.58
C VAL A 312 -1.16 32.99 -2.52
N ILE A 313 -1.39 31.69 -2.68
CA ILE A 313 -2.42 31.17 -3.59
C ILE A 313 -3.83 31.69 -3.23
N THR A 314 -4.63 32.00 -4.25
CA THR A 314 -6.06 32.35 -4.12
C THR A 314 -6.92 31.21 -4.66
N PRO A 315 -8.19 31.07 -4.22
CA PRO A 315 -9.13 30.09 -4.78
C PRO A 315 -9.18 30.06 -6.30
N GLU A 316 -9.29 31.24 -6.91
CA GLU A 316 -9.42 31.40 -8.34
C GLU A 316 -8.14 30.92 -9.04
N ASN A 317 -6.97 31.30 -8.52
CA ASN A 317 -5.69 30.88 -9.07
C ASN A 317 -5.47 29.38 -8.91
N ALA A 318 -5.89 28.79 -7.78
CA ALA A 318 -5.83 27.34 -7.57
C ALA A 318 -6.69 26.60 -8.61
N VAL A 319 -7.93 27.04 -8.81
CA VAL A 319 -8.85 26.49 -9.83
C VAL A 319 -8.28 26.64 -11.25
N VAL A 320 -7.68 27.78 -11.59
CA VAL A 320 -7.04 28.00 -12.89
C VAL A 320 -5.84 27.04 -13.08
N GLN A 321 -5.00 26.87 -12.06
CA GLN A 321 -3.87 25.95 -12.11
C GLN A 321 -4.31 24.49 -12.27
N ILE A 322 -5.37 24.07 -11.57
CA ILE A 322 -6.00 22.74 -11.72
C ILE A 322 -6.50 22.54 -13.16
N ASN A 323 -7.15 23.56 -13.74
CA ASN A 323 -7.68 23.46 -15.09
C ASN A 323 -6.62 23.36 -16.18
N ASN A 324 -5.42 23.88 -15.92
CA ASN A 324 -4.37 24.06 -16.93
C ASN A 324 -3.18 23.10 -16.77
N SER A 325 -3.03 22.42 -15.63
CA SER A 325 -1.91 21.50 -15.37
C SER A 325 -2.40 20.10 -15.00
N SER A 326 -2.10 19.12 -15.85
CA SER A 326 -2.34 17.69 -15.55
C SER A 326 -1.52 17.21 -14.35
N ILE A 327 -0.31 17.72 -14.18
CA ILE A 327 0.57 17.39 -13.03
C ILE A 327 -0.10 17.78 -11.71
N ILE A 328 -0.71 18.97 -11.66
CA ILE A 328 -1.44 19.45 -10.47
C ILE A 328 -2.70 18.63 -10.23
N ARG A 329 -3.50 18.35 -11.27
CA ARG A 329 -4.68 17.47 -11.13
C ARG A 329 -4.30 16.09 -10.60
N ASN A 330 -3.27 15.48 -11.17
CA ASN A 330 -2.80 14.15 -10.78
C ASN A 330 -2.29 14.14 -9.33
N GLY A 331 -1.62 15.22 -8.89
CA GLY A 331 -1.26 15.39 -7.48
C GLY A 331 -2.45 15.44 -6.54
N ILE A 332 -3.49 16.18 -6.91
CA ILE A 332 -4.74 16.27 -6.13
C ILE A 332 -5.50 14.94 -6.15
N TYR A 333 -5.51 14.20 -7.26
CA TYR A 333 -6.09 12.85 -7.32
C TYR A 333 -5.42 11.86 -6.38
N GLY A 334 -4.09 11.93 -6.25
CA GLY A 334 -3.34 11.16 -5.26
C GLY A 334 -3.86 11.39 -3.85
N ILE A 335 -3.99 12.65 -3.44
CA ILE A 335 -4.51 13.03 -2.11
C ILE A 335 -5.98 12.66 -1.95
N LEU A 336 -6.81 12.89 -2.98
CA LEU A 336 -8.23 12.53 -2.96
C LEU A 336 -8.45 11.03 -2.77
N SER A 337 -7.67 10.19 -3.44
CA SER A 337 -7.76 8.73 -3.30
C SER A 337 -7.54 8.29 -1.85
N ILE A 338 -6.67 8.99 -1.13
CA ILE A 338 -6.42 8.77 0.29
C ILE A 338 -7.62 9.19 1.14
N GLY A 339 -8.18 10.37 0.87
CA GLY A 339 -9.39 10.81 1.56
C GLY A 339 -10.54 9.82 1.39
N ILE A 340 -10.71 9.27 0.19
CA ILE A 340 -11.68 8.22 -0.11
C ILE A 340 -11.37 6.96 0.73
N PHE A 341 -10.12 6.50 0.79
CA PHE A 341 -9.75 5.34 1.61
C PHE A 341 -10.11 5.49 3.08
N GLU A 342 -9.85 6.66 3.66
CA GLU A 342 -10.17 6.92 5.06
C GLU A 342 -11.69 6.92 5.28
N GLU A 343 -12.45 7.49 4.35
CA GLU A 343 -13.91 7.50 4.41
C GLU A 343 -14.49 6.08 4.32
N LEU A 344 -13.92 5.23 3.46
CA LEU A 344 -14.35 3.84 3.31
C LEU A 344 -14.13 2.99 4.57
N LYS A 345 -13.09 3.30 5.37
CA LYS A 345 -12.80 2.58 6.62
C LYS A 345 -13.74 2.94 7.76
N LYS A 346 -14.37 4.13 7.70
CA LYS A 346 -15.30 4.56 8.74
C LYS A 346 -16.54 3.68 8.72
N ASN A 347 -17.00 3.28 9.90
CA ASN A 347 -18.28 2.62 10.05
C ASN A 347 -19.42 3.66 10.09
N ASP A 348 -19.45 4.54 9.09
CA ASP A 348 -20.49 5.56 8.93
C ASP A 348 -21.71 4.97 8.21
N THR A 349 -22.88 5.37 8.68
CA THR A 349 -24.21 4.99 8.18
C THR A 349 -24.89 6.11 7.38
N ASP A 350 -24.23 7.25 7.18
CA ASP A 350 -24.73 8.32 6.31
C ASP A 350 -24.98 7.82 4.87
N GLU A 351 -26.04 8.31 4.23
CA GLU A 351 -26.44 7.95 2.87
C GLU A 351 -25.33 8.27 1.86
N GLN A 352 -24.58 9.37 2.06
CA GLN A 352 -23.43 9.72 1.21
C GLN A 352 -22.28 8.73 1.38
N ALA A 353 -21.98 8.31 2.61
CA ALA A 353 -20.92 7.35 2.90
C ALA A 353 -21.27 5.96 2.35
N LEU A 354 -22.53 5.53 2.46
CA LEU A 354 -23.02 4.28 1.86
C LEU A 354 -22.98 4.33 0.33
N ALA A 355 -23.38 5.46 -0.28
CA ALA A 355 -23.31 5.65 -1.72
C ALA A 355 -21.85 5.63 -2.22
N LEU A 356 -20.93 6.28 -1.49
CA LEU A 356 -19.49 6.26 -1.78
C LEU A 356 -18.90 4.85 -1.67
N LYS A 357 -19.27 4.07 -0.65
CA LYS A 357 -18.87 2.66 -0.50
C LYS A 357 -19.37 1.80 -1.66
N SER A 358 -20.63 1.99 -2.08
CA SER A 358 -21.19 1.28 -3.23
C SER A 358 -20.45 1.64 -4.53
N TRP A 359 -20.18 2.92 -4.76
CA TRP A 359 -19.44 3.38 -5.94
C TRP A 359 -18.00 2.85 -5.96
N ALA A 360 -17.30 2.90 -4.84
CA ALA A 360 -15.94 2.35 -4.69
C ALA A 360 -15.91 0.85 -4.98
N THR A 361 -16.91 0.11 -4.50
CA THR A 361 -17.07 -1.32 -4.77
C THR A 361 -17.21 -1.59 -6.27
N GLU A 362 -18.00 -0.79 -6.98
CA GLU A 362 -18.22 -0.95 -8.43
C GLU A 362 -16.96 -0.61 -9.25
N ILE A 363 -16.20 0.41 -8.87
CA ILE A 363 -14.91 0.74 -9.50
C ILE A 363 -13.92 -0.43 -9.33
N TYR A 364 -13.79 -0.94 -8.12
CA TYR A 364 -12.90 -2.07 -7.85
C TYR A 364 -13.30 -3.30 -8.66
N LYS A 365 -14.60 -3.65 -8.63
CA LYS A 365 -15.15 -4.79 -9.38
C LYS A 365 -14.87 -4.64 -10.87
N SER A 366 -15.16 -3.47 -11.43
CA SER A 366 -14.87 -3.14 -12.83
C SER A 366 -13.41 -3.40 -13.19
N MET A 367 -12.46 -2.92 -12.38
CA MET A 367 -11.03 -3.13 -12.64
C MET A 367 -10.68 -4.61 -12.59
N LYS A 368 -11.17 -5.34 -11.58
CA LYS A 368 -10.93 -6.79 -11.43
C LYS A 368 -11.41 -7.58 -12.65
N VAL A 369 -12.62 -7.32 -13.13
CA VAL A 369 -13.20 -7.97 -14.31
C VAL A 369 -12.38 -7.65 -15.56
N ARG A 370 -12.00 -6.39 -15.76
CA ARG A 370 -11.23 -5.96 -16.95
C ARG A 370 -9.85 -6.62 -17.01
N ILE A 371 -9.16 -6.73 -15.88
CA ILE A 371 -7.88 -7.44 -15.80
C ILE A 371 -8.08 -8.93 -16.10
N ALA A 372 -9.08 -9.58 -15.48
CA ALA A 372 -9.36 -11.00 -15.72
C ALA A 372 -9.65 -11.29 -17.20
N TYR A 373 -10.44 -10.44 -17.84
CA TYR A 373 -10.75 -10.55 -19.26
C TYR A 373 -9.53 -10.31 -20.15
N ALA A 374 -8.71 -9.32 -19.84
CA ALA A 374 -7.48 -9.05 -20.60
C ALA A 374 -6.48 -10.23 -20.54
N ILE A 375 -6.38 -10.90 -19.39
CA ILE A 375 -5.57 -12.11 -19.22
C ILE A 375 -6.12 -13.26 -20.09
N LEU A 376 -7.44 -13.46 -20.09
CA LEU A 376 -8.09 -14.46 -20.95
C LEU A 376 -7.81 -14.18 -22.43
N GLN A 377 -7.90 -12.92 -22.85
CA GLN A 377 -7.60 -12.51 -24.23
C GLN A 377 -6.15 -12.77 -24.64
N GLU A 378 -5.18 -12.48 -23.75
CA GLU A 378 -3.77 -12.81 -24.01
C GLU A 378 -3.54 -14.32 -24.09
N TYR A 379 -4.21 -15.10 -23.24
CA TYR A 379 -4.18 -16.55 -23.33
C TYR A 379 -4.77 -17.07 -24.65
N GLU A 380 -5.91 -16.54 -25.11
CA GLU A 380 -6.52 -16.92 -26.38
C GLU A 380 -5.63 -16.59 -27.59
N LYS A 381 -4.94 -15.43 -27.56
CA LYS A 381 -3.95 -15.07 -28.58
C LYS A 381 -2.80 -16.08 -28.61
N TRP A 382 -2.23 -16.39 -27.44
CA TRP A 382 -1.15 -17.37 -27.34
C TRP A 382 -1.61 -18.78 -27.76
N LYS A 383 -2.80 -19.22 -27.33
CA LYS A 383 -3.38 -20.52 -27.69
C LYS A 383 -3.60 -20.65 -29.20
N ARG A 384 -4.01 -19.57 -29.88
CA ARG A 384 -4.25 -19.56 -31.33
C ARG A 384 -2.97 -19.74 -32.14
N ASP A 385 -1.90 -19.06 -31.75
CA ASP A 385 -0.59 -19.18 -32.40
C ASP A 385 0.56 -18.90 -31.41
N PRO A 386 1.05 -19.94 -30.71
CA PRO A 386 2.15 -19.80 -29.75
C PRO A 386 3.46 -19.35 -30.41
N CYS A 387 3.62 -19.55 -31.71
CA CYS A 387 4.88 -19.33 -32.42
C CYS A 387 5.03 -17.91 -32.95
N SER A 388 3.91 -17.21 -33.20
CA SER A 388 3.90 -15.77 -33.51
C SER A 388 3.52 -14.87 -32.32
N TYR A 389 3.15 -15.45 -31.17
CA TYR A 389 2.88 -14.67 -29.96
C TYR A 389 4.09 -13.81 -29.57
N THR A 390 3.85 -12.53 -29.33
CA THR A 390 4.89 -11.58 -28.93
C THR A 390 4.45 -10.84 -27.68
N ALA A 391 5.23 -10.98 -26.62
CA ALA A 391 5.08 -10.24 -25.38
C ALA A 391 6.47 -10.01 -24.77
N GLU A 392 6.58 -8.98 -23.93
CA GLU A 392 7.84 -8.62 -23.29
C GLU A 392 8.37 -9.77 -22.43
N GLY A 393 9.55 -10.29 -22.79
CA GLY A 393 10.16 -11.44 -22.11
C GLY A 393 9.73 -12.81 -22.63
N TYR A 394 8.81 -12.89 -23.60
CA TYR A 394 8.41 -14.16 -24.21
C TYR A 394 9.54 -14.73 -25.08
N LYS A 395 9.85 -16.01 -24.86
CA LYS A 395 10.78 -16.77 -25.69
C LYS A 395 9.99 -17.79 -26.48
N ARG A 396 10.05 -17.69 -27.81
CA ARG A 396 9.41 -18.62 -28.72
C ARG A 396 9.90 -20.05 -28.45
N PRO A 397 9.01 -21.05 -28.40
CA PRO A 397 9.38 -22.46 -28.27
C PRO A 397 10.37 -22.87 -29.39
N PRO A 398 11.44 -23.64 -29.08
CA PRO A 398 12.42 -24.11 -30.07
C PRO A 398 11.76 -24.92 -31.21
N ASP A 399 10.73 -25.62 -30.80
CA ASP A 399 9.85 -26.54 -31.48
C ASP A 399 9.03 -25.90 -32.60
N CYS A 400 8.83 -24.59 -32.57
CA CYS A 400 8.11 -23.83 -33.59
C CYS A 400 8.75 -23.81 -35.00
N SER A 401 9.77 -24.63 -35.25
CA SER A 401 10.48 -24.81 -36.51
C SER A 401 10.22 -26.16 -37.19
N LEU A 402 9.52 -27.10 -36.53
CA LEU A 402 9.15 -28.39 -37.15
C LEU A 402 7.80 -28.24 -37.87
N ASN A 403 7.65 -28.79 -39.08
CA ASN A 403 6.52 -28.53 -39.98
C ASN A 403 5.26 -29.37 -39.70
N GLU A 404 5.25 -30.21 -38.67
CA GLU A 404 4.12 -31.11 -38.38
C GLU A 404 3.89 -31.21 -36.86
N TRP A 405 3.18 -30.24 -36.30
CA TRP A 405 2.77 -30.30 -34.89
C TRP A 405 1.30 -30.65 -34.79
N ASN A 406 1.02 -31.82 -34.22
CA ASN A 406 -0.33 -32.12 -33.73
C ASN A 406 -0.57 -31.28 -32.46
N PHE A 407 -1.53 -30.36 -32.54
CA PHE A 407 -1.91 -29.44 -31.46
C PHE A 407 -2.21 -30.14 -30.14
N ALA A 408 -2.89 -31.30 -30.17
CA ALA A 408 -3.23 -32.04 -28.96
C ALA A 408 -1.97 -32.56 -28.24
N THR A 409 -1.01 -33.11 -28.99
CA THR A 409 0.26 -33.59 -28.42
C THR A 409 1.18 -32.45 -27.97
N TRP A 410 1.10 -31.30 -28.65
CA TRP A 410 1.93 -30.13 -28.31
C TRP A 410 1.53 -29.52 -26.97
N PHE A 411 0.22 -29.34 -26.77
CA PHE A 411 -0.36 -28.80 -25.54
C PHE A 411 -0.25 -29.76 -24.33
N ALA A 412 0.00 -31.05 -24.57
CA ALA A 412 0.39 -31.99 -23.53
C ALA A 412 1.86 -31.83 -23.09
N ALA A 413 2.73 -31.36 -23.99
CA ALA A 413 4.17 -31.20 -23.75
C ALA A 413 4.58 -29.77 -23.31
N HIS A 414 3.77 -28.76 -23.62
CA HIS A 414 4.07 -27.35 -23.39
C HIS A 414 3.04 -26.68 -22.47
N ARG A 415 3.54 -25.89 -21.51
CA ARG A 415 2.71 -25.10 -20.60
C ARG A 415 2.65 -23.63 -21.07
N PRO A 416 1.53 -22.92 -20.83
CA PRO A 416 1.46 -21.50 -21.12
C PRO A 416 2.48 -20.71 -20.28
N PRO A 417 3.03 -19.61 -20.82
CA PRO A 417 3.91 -18.71 -20.07
C PRO A 417 3.07 -17.78 -19.17
N GLU A 418 2.55 -18.34 -18.07
CA GLU A 418 1.57 -17.70 -17.18
C GLU A 418 1.95 -16.28 -16.75
N ASP A 419 3.18 -16.06 -16.29
CA ASP A 419 3.65 -14.75 -15.82
C ASP A 419 3.70 -13.70 -16.94
N ILE A 420 3.98 -14.13 -18.16
CA ILE A 420 4.06 -13.27 -19.35
C ILE A 420 2.66 -12.89 -19.81
N LEU A 421 1.75 -13.86 -19.92
CA LEU A 421 0.35 -13.61 -20.30
C LEU A 421 -0.31 -12.64 -19.32
N VAL A 422 -0.07 -12.83 -18.03
CA VAL A 422 -0.62 -11.97 -16.98
C VAL A 422 -0.05 -10.57 -17.06
N ARG A 423 1.28 -10.44 -17.21
CA ARG A 423 1.92 -9.14 -17.38
C ARG A 423 1.40 -8.42 -18.63
N ALA A 424 1.26 -9.13 -19.74
CA ALA A 424 0.74 -8.56 -20.99
C ALA A 424 -0.71 -8.08 -20.85
N GLY A 425 -1.58 -8.88 -20.23
CA GLY A 425 -2.98 -8.52 -20.00
C GLY A 425 -3.14 -7.32 -19.05
N MET A 426 -2.34 -7.29 -17.98
CA MET A 426 -2.27 -6.15 -17.06
C MET A 426 -1.75 -4.89 -17.75
N LYS A 427 -0.66 -5.01 -18.53
CA LYS A 427 -0.10 -3.89 -19.29
C LYS A 427 -1.14 -3.31 -20.23
N GLY A 428 -1.86 -4.14 -21.00
CA GLY A 428 -2.93 -3.65 -21.88
C GLY A 428 -4.09 -2.95 -21.16
N THR A 429 -4.37 -3.33 -19.91
CA THR A 429 -5.40 -2.69 -19.08
C THR A 429 -4.93 -1.38 -18.45
N LEU A 430 -3.65 -1.29 -18.08
CA LEU A 430 -3.07 -0.18 -17.31
C LEU A 430 -2.32 0.85 -18.16
N SER A 431 -1.83 0.48 -19.35
CA SER A 431 -0.96 1.31 -20.18
C SER A 431 -1.65 2.49 -20.86
N SER A 432 -2.99 2.48 -21.00
CA SER A 432 -3.73 3.62 -21.54
C SER A 432 -3.52 4.90 -20.71
N ASN A 433 -3.18 4.76 -19.43
CA ASN A 433 -3.02 5.85 -18.48
C ASN A 433 -1.75 5.74 -17.60
N ALA A 434 -0.80 4.88 -17.94
CA ALA A 434 0.34 4.55 -17.08
C ALA A 434 1.22 5.75 -16.70
N ASP A 435 1.53 6.66 -17.64
CA ASP A 435 2.37 7.84 -17.37
C ASP A 435 1.68 8.83 -16.40
N ASP A 436 0.35 8.96 -16.50
CA ASP A 436 -0.45 9.84 -15.64
C ASP A 436 -0.68 9.25 -14.25
N ILE A 437 -0.86 7.92 -14.17
CA ILE A 437 -0.94 7.18 -12.91
C ILE A 437 0.40 7.27 -12.17
N ALA A 438 1.53 7.07 -12.86
CA ALA A 438 2.86 7.20 -12.30
C ALA A 438 3.14 8.62 -11.76
N ALA A 439 2.76 9.66 -12.51
CA ALA A 439 2.85 11.05 -12.08
C ALA A 439 1.94 11.36 -10.88
N GLY A 440 0.71 10.86 -10.85
CA GLY A 440 -0.23 11.07 -9.74
C GLY A 440 0.18 10.38 -8.44
N VAL A 441 0.79 9.19 -8.53
CA VAL A 441 1.38 8.47 -7.38
C VAL A 441 2.57 9.25 -6.81
N ALA A 442 3.50 9.69 -7.67
CA ALA A 442 4.71 10.41 -7.24
C ALA A 442 4.39 11.78 -6.61
N VAL A 443 3.45 12.53 -7.20
CA VAL A 443 3.05 13.85 -6.70
C VAL A 443 2.12 13.73 -5.48
N GLY A 444 1.22 12.74 -5.43
CA GLY A 444 0.40 12.46 -4.25
C GLY A 444 1.25 12.07 -3.03
N ALA A 445 2.30 11.27 -3.23
CA ALA A 445 3.27 10.94 -2.19
C ALA A 445 4.07 12.18 -1.72
N ALA A 446 4.52 13.02 -2.64
CA ALA A 446 5.21 14.27 -2.31
C ALA A 446 4.30 15.29 -1.61
N ALA A 447 3.02 15.39 -2.01
CA ALA A 447 2.07 16.32 -1.42
C ALA A 447 1.58 15.84 -0.03
N CYS A 448 1.40 14.53 0.19
CA CYS A 448 1.16 13.99 1.52
C CYS A 448 2.39 14.16 2.44
N ALA A 449 3.61 14.09 1.89
CA ALA A 449 4.82 14.44 2.64
C ALA A 449 4.86 15.95 2.98
N MET A 450 4.34 16.83 2.13
CA MET A 450 4.17 18.25 2.42
C MET A 450 3.06 18.53 3.46
N VAL A 451 1.91 17.85 3.39
CA VAL A 451 0.81 17.98 4.37
C VAL A 451 1.24 17.47 5.75
N ALA A 452 1.99 16.37 5.80
CA ALA A 452 2.65 15.89 7.01
C ALA A 452 3.71 16.88 7.55
N ALA A 453 4.30 17.71 6.68
CA ALA A 453 5.22 18.77 7.08
C ALA A 453 4.51 20.05 7.60
N PHE A 454 3.23 20.28 7.26
CA PHE A 454 2.47 21.49 7.64
C PHE A 454 1.38 21.30 8.69
N GLY A 455 1.03 20.07 9.07
CA GLY A 455 0.16 19.80 10.23
C GLY A 455 -1.29 20.30 10.12
N ILE A 456 -1.83 20.39 8.90
CA ILE A 456 -3.17 20.93 8.66
C ILE A 456 -4.21 19.80 8.62
N LEU A 457 -5.30 20.00 9.38
CA LEU A 457 -6.54 19.22 9.53
C LEU A 457 -6.48 17.96 10.43
N THR A 458 -7.07 18.13 11.61
CA THR A 458 -7.22 17.19 12.73
C THR A 458 -8.25 16.06 12.50
N SER A 459 -8.54 15.69 11.25
CA SER A 459 -9.45 14.58 10.96
C SER A 459 -9.06 13.68 9.78
N VAL A 460 -7.87 13.86 9.17
CA VAL A 460 -7.48 13.11 7.95
C VAL A 460 -5.99 12.70 7.96
N MET A 461 -5.48 12.15 9.06
CA MET A 461 -4.05 11.77 9.14
C MET A 461 -3.82 10.38 9.76
N THR A 462 -4.06 9.33 8.96
CA THR A 462 -3.45 7.98 9.13
C THR A 462 -2.57 7.55 7.95
N VAL A 463 -2.00 8.51 7.21
CA VAL A 463 -1.69 8.30 5.79
C VAL A 463 -0.23 7.99 5.46
N GLY A 464 0.75 8.30 6.33
CA GLY A 464 2.17 8.18 5.96
C GLY A 464 2.64 6.77 5.53
N ALA A 465 2.08 5.71 6.12
CA ALA A 465 2.48 4.33 5.83
C ALA A 465 1.80 3.74 4.57
N ALA A 466 0.52 4.04 4.36
CA ALA A 466 -0.24 3.52 3.22
C ALA A 466 0.27 4.09 1.89
N VAL A 467 0.76 5.33 1.89
CA VAL A 467 1.26 6.00 0.67
C VAL A 467 2.64 5.47 0.28
N ALA A 468 3.52 5.15 1.23
CA ALA A 468 4.83 4.55 0.91
C ALA A 468 4.68 3.13 0.31
N GLU A 469 3.76 2.30 0.82
CA GLU A 469 3.49 0.96 0.27
C GLU A 469 2.79 1.01 -1.10
N ILE A 470 1.81 1.90 -1.30
CA ILE A 470 1.13 2.07 -2.60
C ILE A 470 2.09 2.64 -3.65
N SER A 471 2.94 3.60 -3.27
CA SER A 471 3.92 4.21 -4.17
C SER A 471 4.97 3.21 -4.61
N LEU A 472 5.44 2.34 -3.70
CA LEU A 472 6.40 1.30 -4.04
C LEU A 472 5.74 0.20 -4.89
N ASN A 473 4.59 -0.35 -4.49
CA ASN A 473 3.94 -1.44 -5.22
C ASN A 473 3.38 -1.03 -6.60
N VAL A 474 2.95 0.23 -6.76
CA VAL A 474 2.52 0.79 -8.05
C VAL A 474 3.70 1.28 -8.88
N ALA A 475 4.79 1.82 -8.31
CA ALA A 475 6.03 2.07 -9.07
C ALA A 475 6.70 0.77 -9.56
N LEU A 476 6.47 -0.34 -8.85
CA LEU A 476 6.88 -1.69 -9.24
C LEU A 476 5.95 -2.31 -10.29
N ALA A 477 4.67 -1.93 -10.33
CA ALA A 477 3.71 -2.33 -11.38
C ALA A 477 3.76 -1.43 -12.63
N ALA A 478 4.10 -0.15 -12.45
CA ALA A 478 4.25 0.88 -13.47
C ALA A 478 5.74 1.10 -13.76
N GLY A 479 6.44 0.07 -14.22
CA GLY A 479 7.79 0.18 -14.81
C GLY A 479 7.81 1.01 -16.09
N ILE A 480 7.21 2.20 -16.10
CA ILE A 480 7.13 3.13 -17.20
C ILE A 480 7.25 4.55 -16.60
N ALA A 481 8.37 5.19 -16.92
CA ALA A 481 8.61 6.63 -16.81
C ALA A 481 8.71 7.27 -15.41
N THR A 482 9.85 7.08 -14.75
CA THR A 482 10.70 8.20 -14.26
C THR A 482 12.00 7.64 -13.71
N LEU A 483 12.96 7.42 -14.61
CA LEU A 483 14.39 7.68 -14.49
C LEU A 483 15.02 7.13 -15.76
N GLY A 484 15.40 8.01 -16.69
CA GLY A 484 16.24 7.65 -17.81
C GLY A 484 17.62 7.28 -17.31
N ILE A 485 17.82 6.02 -16.94
CA ILE A 485 19.10 5.32 -16.92
C ILE A 485 18.80 3.91 -17.42
N GLY A 486 19.50 3.50 -18.47
CA GLY A 486 19.34 2.16 -19.05
C GLY A 486 19.57 1.04 -18.05
N ALA A 487 18.91 -0.08 -18.30
CA ALA A 487 19.24 -1.41 -17.78
C ALA A 487 19.43 -1.53 -16.26
N VAL A 488 18.32 -1.77 -15.55
CA VAL A 488 18.34 -2.78 -14.47
C VAL A 488 17.07 -3.60 -14.57
N GLY A 489 17.22 -4.88 -14.90
CA GLY A 489 16.15 -5.85 -14.84
C GLY A 489 15.64 -6.04 -13.41
N PHE A 490 14.38 -6.47 -13.35
CA PHE A 490 13.68 -7.04 -12.19
C PHE A 490 13.25 -6.08 -11.08
N VAL A 491 11.92 -5.92 -11.01
CA VAL A 491 11.16 -6.37 -9.82
C VAL A 491 9.93 -7.13 -10.35
N ALA A 492 10.04 -8.42 -10.63
CA ALA A 492 9.98 -9.57 -9.72
C ALA A 492 8.59 -10.22 -9.84
N ALA A 493 8.57 -11.42 -10.43
CA ALA A 493 7.47 -12.39 -10.45
C ALA A 493 6.48 -12.36 -9.26
N PRO A 494 6.89 -12.09 -7.99
CA PRO A 494 5.97 -11.91 -6.86
C PRO A 494 4.85 -10.87 -7.01
N VAL A 495 5.04 -9.71 -7.66
CA VAL A 495 3.95 -8.71 -7.79
C VAL A 495 2.90 -9.16 -8.80
N VAL A 496 3.36 -9.75 -9.91
CA VAL A 496 2.50 -10.37 -10.93
C VAL A 496 1.74 -11.56 -10.32
N ALA A 497 2.42 -12.41 -9.53
CA ALA A 497 1.82 -13.54 -8.85
C ALA A 497 0.82 -13.11 -7.75
N ALA A 498 1.09 -12.01 -7.05
CA ALA A 498 0.20 -11.43 -6.05
C ALA A 498 -1.07 -10.84 -6.68
N ILE A 499 -0.95 -10.08 -7.76
CA ILE A 499 -2.11 -9.51 -8.46
C ILE A 499 -2.90 -10.60 -9.18
N LEU A 500 -2.21 -11.59 -9.76
CA LEU A 500 -2.84 -12.82 -10.24
C LEU A 500 -3.61 -13.53 -9.13
N SER A 501 -3.07 -13.55 -7.90
CA SER A 501 -3.77 -14.15 -6.76
C SER A 501 -5.06 -13.43 -6.37
N VAL A 502 -5.11 -12.11 -6.58
CA VAL A 502 -6.29 -11.29 -6.30
C VAL A 502 -7.34 -11.40 -7.41
N VAL A 503 -6.90 -11.46 -8.67
CA VAL A 503 -7.78 -11.48 -9.84
C VAL A 503 -8.27 -12.89 -10.18
N VAL A 504 -7.39 -13.89 -10.07
CA VAL A 504 -7.59 -15.27 -10.52
C VAL A 504 -7.55 -16.27 -9.34
N GLY A 505 -7.27 -15.83 -8.11
CA GLY A 505 -7.12 -16.71 -6.94
C GLY A 505 -5.75 -17.36 -6.86
N THR A 506 -5.52 -18.25 -5.89
CA THR A 506 -4.22 -18.88 -5.63
C THR A 506 -3.56 -19.45 -6.90
N ILE A 507 -2.24 -19.25 -7.01
CA ILE A 507 -1.35 -19.69 -8.11
C ILE A 507 -1.44 -21.22 -8.35
N GLU A 508 -1.94 -21.97 -7.36
CA GLU A 508 -2.20 -23.41 -7.49
C GLU A 508 -3.26 -23.75 -8.53
N GLY A 509 -4.17 -22.84 -8.85
CA GLY A 509 -5.22 -23.06 -9.85
C GLY A 509 -4.66 -23.33 -11.25
N PHE A 510 -3.51 -22.73 -11.59
CA PHE A 510 -2.87 -22.89 -12.90
C PHE A 510 -2.00 -24.15 -13.03
N ARG A 511 -1.73 -24.87 -11.94
CA ARG A 511 -0.99 -26.14 -11.97
C ARG A 511 -1.87 -27.27 -12.51
N VAL A 512 -2.46 -27.10 -13.69
CA VAL A 512 -3.20 -28.15 -14.34
C VAL A 512 -2.28 -28.85 -15.33
N VAL A 513 -2.26 -30.17 -15.22
CA VAL A 513 -1.35 -31.09 -15.91
C VAL A 513 -1.68 -31.19 -17.41
N GLU A 514 -2.78 -30.56 -17.86
CA GLU A 514 -3.34 -30.61 -19.21
C GLU A 514 -3.79 -29.20 -19.64
N ALA A 515 -3.23 -28.67 -20.74
CA ALA A 515 -3.53 -27.31 -21.21
C ALA A 515 -5.00 -27.10 -21.67
N GLU A 516 -5.75 -28.18 -21.90
CA GLU A 516 -7.17 -28.15 -22.26
C GLU A 516 -8.07 -27.56 -21.16
N LYS A 517 -7.64 -27.63 -19.90
CA LYS A 517 -8.43 -27.17 -18.73
C LYS A 517 -8.23 -25.69 -18.39
N ILE A 518 -7.29 -25.02 -19.06
CA ILE A 518 -6.88 -23.65 -18.70
C ILE A 518 -7.91 -22.61 -19.17
N GLU A 519 -8.47 -22.78 -20.37
CA GLU A 519 -9.50 -21.86 -20.88
C GLU A 519 -10.80 -21.93 -20.04
N PRO A 520 -11.38 -23.11 -19.75
CA PRO A 520 -12.54 -23.22 -18.87
C PRO A 520 -12.29 -22.62 -17.48
N MET A 521 -11.10 -22.80 -16.93
CA MET A 521 -10.72 -22.25 -15.65
C MET A 521 -10.65 -20.71 -15.69
N LEU A 522 -9.98 -20.12 -16.70
CA LEU A 522 -9.91 -18.67 -16.85
C LEU A 522 -11.31 -18.05 -17.04
N LYS A 523 -12.17 -18.71 -17.81
CA LYS A 523 -13.59 -18.35 -17.96
C LYS A 523 -14.33 -18.42 -16.62
N MET A 524 -14.19 -19.51 -15.87
CA MET A 524 -14.77 -19.63 -14.53
C MET A 524 -14.29 -18.52 -13.58
N LYS A 525 -13.01 -18.15 -13.64
CA LYS A 525 -12.42 -17.08 -12.81
C LYS A 525 -12.87 -15.68 -13.23
N LEU A 526 -13.02 -15.44 -14.53
CA LEU A 526 -13.68 -14.23 -15.04
C LEU A 526 -15.12 -14.15 -14.53
N GLY A 527 -15.86 -15.27 -14.58
CA GLY A 527 -17.19 -15.38 -14.00
C GLY A 527 -17.22 -15.07 -12.50
N ALA A 528 -16.29 -15.62 -11.73
CA ALA A 528 -16.13 -15.30 -10.31
C ALA A 528 -15.87 -13.80 -10.10
N ALA A 529 -14.95 -13.19 -10.85
CA ALA A 529 -14.68 -11.74 -10.74
C ALA A 529 -15.93 -10.87 -11.01
N MET A 530 -16.84 -11.32 -11.88
CA MET A 530 -18.11 -10.64 -12.17
C MET A 530 -19.13 -10.79 -11.03
N THR A 531 -19.20 -11.97 -10.41
CA THR A 531 -20.21 -12.31 -9.39
C THR A 531 -19.77 -12.10 -7.96
N ASP A 532 -18.47 -12.00 -7.68
CA ASP A 532 -17.93 -11.99 -6.32
C ASP A 532 -18.55 -10.86 -5.48
N PRO A 533 -19.08 -11.18 -4.28
CA PRO A 533 -19.47 -10.16 -3.33
C PRO A 533 -18.20 -9.50 -2.79
N ILE A 534 -18.04 -8.20 -3.09
CA ILE A 534 -16.88 -7.42 -2.64
C ILE A 534 -17.27 -6.64 -1.40
N ASN A 535 -16.63 -6.96 -0.27
CA ASN A 535 -16.63 -6.09 0.89
C ASN A 535 -15.42 -5.15 0.77
N ILE A 536 -15.68 -3.94 0.28
CA ILE A 536 -14.62 -2.97 -0.01
C ILE A 536 -13.76 -2.64 1.21
N VAL A 537 -14.32 -2.68 2.44
CA VAL A 537 -13.59 -2.42 3.68
C VAL A 537 -12.52 -3.48 3.94
N ASN A 538 -12.85 -4.75 3.72
CA ASN A 538 -11.91 -5.85 3.83
C ASN A 538 -10.90 -5.84 2.68
N THR A 539 -11.38 -5.53 1.46
CA THR A 539 -10.54 -5.44 0.27
C THR A 539 -9.44 -4.40 0.42
N ILE A 540 -9.75 -3.22 0.97
CA ILE A 540 -8.73 -2.19 1.21
C ILE A 540 -7.87 -2.47 2.45
N ALA A 541 -8.20 -3.46 3.28
CA ALA A 541 -7.33 -3.90 4.37
C ALA A 541 -6.12 -4.70 3.85
N ASP A 542 -6.32 -5.49 2.80
CA ASP A 542 -5.25 -6.21 2.08
C ASP A 542 -4.39 -5.26 1.23
N SER A 543 -3.07 -5.38 1.32
CA SER A 543 -2.14 -4.43 0.70
C SER A 543 -2.15 -4.50 -0.83
N ILE A 544 -2.28 -5.70 -1.40
CA ILE A 544 -2.28 -5.92 -2.86
C ILE A 544 -3.60 -5.40 -3.45
N SER A 545 -4.72 -5.77 -2.84
CA SER A 545 -6.05 -5.35 -3.25
C SER A 545 -6.24 -3.84 -3.11
N ARG A 546 -5.64 -3.23 -2.07
CA ARG A 546 -5.56 -1.77 -1.91
C ARG A 546 -4.82 -1.11 -3.07
N SER A 547 -3.72 -1.68 -3.55
CA SER A 547 -2.99 -1.17 -4.73
C SER A 547 -3.85 -1.22 -6.00
N VAL A 548 -4.55 -2.33 -6.25
CA VAL A 548 -5.47 -2.45 -7.40
C VAL A 548 -6.59 -1.44 -7.31
N PHE A 549 -7.17 -1.24 -6.12
CA PHE A 549 -8.22 -0.25 -5.92
C PHE A 549 -7.72 1.19 -6.10
N PHE A 550 -6.51 1.51 -5.60
CA PHE A 550 -5.91 2.83 -5.82
C PHE A 550 -5.74 3.13 -7.31
N VAL A 551 -5.25 2.15 -8.09
CA VAL A 551 -5.11 2.29 -9.55
C VAL A 551 -6.48 2.49 -10.20
N ALA A 552 -7.50 1.76 -9.76
CA ALA A 552 -8.87 1.92 -10.24
C ALA A 552 -9.45 3.32 -9.92
N LEU A 553 -9.13 3.89 -8.76
CA LEU A 553 -9.51 5.27 -8.41
C LEU A 553 -8.82 6.31 -9.27
N GLN A 554 -7.51 6.15 -9.53
CA GLN A 554 -6.76 7.07 -10.41
C GLN A 554 -7.31 7.03 -11.83
N GLU A 555 -7.58 5.84 -12.35
CA GLU A 555 -8.22 5.68 -13.66
C GLU A 555 -9.60 6.33 -13.67
N ALA A 556 -10.43 6.09 -12.65
CA ALA A 556 -11.72 6.74 -12.54
C ALA A 556 -11.60 8.27 -12.50
N ALA A 557 -10.62 8.83 -11.79
CA ALA A 557 -10.41 10.26 -11.70
C ALA A 557 -10.09 10.90 -13.07
N ILE A 558 -9.26 10.24 -13.89
CA ILE A 558 -9.00 10.65 -15.29
C ILE A 558 -10.30 10.66 -16.11
N HIS A 559 -11.23 9.76 -15.77
CA HIS A 559 -12.51 9.60 -16.42
C HIS A 559 -13.68 10.17 -15.60
N LYS A 560 -13.43 11.29 -14.93
CA LYS A 560 -14.46 12.08 -14.21
C LYS A 560 -15.22 11.27 -13.15
N PHE A 561 -14.53 10.36 -12.49
CA PHE A 561 -15.03 9.45 -11.47
C PHE A 561 -16.14 8.48 -11.95
N HIS A 562 -16.21 8.23 -13.26
CA HIS A 562 -17.15 7.26 -13.83
C HIS A 562 -16.67 5.83 -13.57
N VAL A 563 -17.64 4.93 -13.41
CA VAL A 563 -17.35 3.48 -13.47
C VAL A 563 -17.27 3.10 -14.94
N LEU A 564 -16.11 2.59 -15.36
CA LEU A 564 -15.89 2.08 -16.71
C LEU A 564 -16.24 0.61 -16.77
N LYS A 565 -17.10 0.20 -17.69
CA LYS A 565 -17.40 -1.23 -17.92
C LYS A 565 -17.10 -1.59 -19.35
N ARG A 566 -16.46 -2.74 -19.59
CA ARG A 566 -16.22 -3.23 -20.95
C ARG A 566 -17.47 -3.89 -21.52
N ARG A 567 -17.86 -3.52 -22.74
CA ARG A 567 -19.08 -4.02 -23.41
C ARG A 567 -18.90 -5.38 -24.10
N ASP A 568 -17.68 -5.73 -24.44
CA ASP A 568 -17.28 -7.00 -25.05
C ASP A 568 -17.20 -8.15 -24.05
N ILE A 569 -17.24 -7.88 -22.74
CA ILE A 569 -17.24 -8.91 -21.71
C ILE A 569 -18.61 -9.60 -21.69
N LYS A 570 -18.61 -10.92 -21.75
CA LYS A 570 -19.82 -11.76 -21.72
C LYS A 570 -19.62 -12.90 -20.73
N GLY A 571 -20.71 -13.31 -20.08
CA GLY A 571 -20.81 -14.62 -19.42
C GLY A 571 -21.28 -15.69 -20.41
N GLU A 572 -21.33 -16.94 -19.96
CA GLU A 572 -21.82 -18.08 -20.73
C GLU A 572 -22.62 -19.01 -19.81
N VAL A 573 -23.83 -19.39 -20.22
CA VAL A 573 -24.56 -20.50 -19.61
C VAL A 573 -24.55 -21.66 -20.58
N ARG A 574 -23.96 -22.77 -20.15
CA ARG A 574 -23.91 -24.02 -20.89
C ARG A 574 -24.88 -25.03 -20.30
N PHE A 575 -25.60 -25.73 -21.16
CA PHE A 575 -26.46 -26.85 -20.82
C PHE A 575 -25.89 -28.12 -21.42
N TYR A 576 -25.70 -29.16 -20.62
CA TYR A 576 -25.24 -30.45 -21.08
C TYR A 576 -26.16 -31.56 -20.58
N CYS A 577 -26.51 -32.50 -21.46
CA CYS A 577 -27.33 -33.65 -21.12
C CYS A 577 -26.45 -34.89 -20.96
N GLN A 578 -26.12 -35.30 -19.73
CA GLN A 578 -25.14 -36.36 -19.50
C GLN A 578 -25.70 -37.77 -19.66
N ALA A 579 -26.83 -38.08 -19.03
CA ALA A 579 -27.42 -39.43 -19.09
C ALA A 579 -28.85 -39.46 -18.57
N GLY A 580 -29.64 -40.41 -19.09
CA GLY A 580 -30.89 -40.88 -18.50
C GLY A 580 -32.18 -40.42 -19.18
N TYR A 581 -32.23 -39.22 -19.74
CA TYR A 581 -33.44 -38.62 -20.30
C TYR A 581 -33.13 -37.49 -21.27
N VAL A 582 -34.07 -37.16 -22.15
CA VAL A 582 -34.01 -35.96 -22.99
C VAL A 582 -34.37 -34.74 -22.11
N SER A 583 -33.57 -33.69 -22.20
CA SER A 583 -33.71 -32.48 -21.40
C SER A 583 -34.08 -31.28 -22.27
N LYS A 584 -34.79 -30.31 -21.70
CA LYS A 584 -35.04 -29.00 -22.31
C LYS A 584 -34.76 -27.93 -21.29
N PHE A 585 -34.09 -26.84 -21.69
CA PHE A 585 -33.73 -25.76 -20.79
C PHE A 585 -34.28 -24.43 -21.29
N LYS A 586 -34.52 -23.51 -20.36
CA LYS A 586 -34.89 -22.13 -20.64
C LYS A 586 -33.99 -21.19 -19.86
N LEU A 587 -33.44 -20.20 -20.56
CA LEU A 587 -32.70 -19.09 -20.00
C LEU A 587 -33.50 -17.82 -20.24
N SER A 588 -33.73 -17.03 -19.21
CA SER A 588 -34.35 -15.71 -19.36
C SER A 588 -33.58 -14.64 -18.61
N TYR A 589 -33.47 -13.44 -19.16
CA TYR A 589 -32.80 -12.30 -18.53
C TYR A 589 -33.31 -10.96 -19.06
N THR A 590 -33.03 -9.88 -18.36
CA THR A 590 -33.28 -8.50 -18.80
C THR A 590 -31.94 -7.82 -19.11
N ALA A 591 -31.78 -7.20 -20.28
CA ALA A 591 -30.58 -6.47 -20.66
C ALA A 591 -30.78 -4.93 -20.59
N LEU A 592 -29.74 -4.21 -20.16
CA LEU A 592 -29.80 -2.77 -19.87
C LEU A 592 -29.30 -1.83 -20.99
N ASP A 593 -28.56 -2.32 -22.00
CA ASP A 593 -27.97 -1.46 -23.05
C ASP A 593 -27.78 -2.18 -24.42
N ASN A 594 -27.99 -1.44 -25.51
CA ASN A 594 -28.05 -1.89 -26.92
C ASN A 594 -26.87 -1.38 -27.78
N SER A 595 -25.85 -0.79 -27.16
CA SER A 595 -24.92 0.10 -27.86
C SER A 595 -23.78 -0.59 -28.65
N VAL A 596 -23.94 -1.86 -29.08
CA VAL A 596 -22.96 -2.61 -29.91
C VAL A 596 -23.59 -3.15 -31.21
N PRO A 597 -22.90 -3.05 -32.38
CA PRO A 597 -23.37 -3.50 -33.69
C PRO A 597 -23.91 -4.93 -33.79
N LEU A 598 -23.39 -5.87 -32.98
CA LEU A 598 -23.81 -7.29 -33.00
C LEU A 598 -25.16 -7.56 -32.30
N TYR A 599 -25.64 -6.67 -31.43
CA TYR A 599 -26.92 -6.81 -30.71
C TYR A 599 -27.80 -5.57 -30.88
N THR A 600 -27.72 -4.95 -32.05
CA THR A 600 -28.44 -3.72 -32.43
C THR A 600 -29.97 -3.83 -32.42
N ALA A 601 -30.54 -5.01 -32.18
CA ALA A 601 -31.98 -5.28 -32.30
C ALA A 601 -32.70 -5.57 -30.97
N LEU A 602 -32.03 -5.59 -29.82
CA LEU A 602 -32.61 -6.07 -28.56
C LEU A 602 -33.11 -4.89 -27.70
N PRO A 603 -34.39 -4.53 -27.60
CA PRO A 603 -34.86 -3.40 -26.78
C PRO A 603 -34.39 -3.40 -25.30
N LYS A 604 -34.00 -2.22 -24.80
CA LYS A 604 -33.63 -2.00 -23.38
C LYS A 604 -34.78 -2.39 -22.44
N ASP A 605 -34.44 -2.94 -21.27
CA ASP A 605 -35.40 -3.33 -20.21
C ASP A 605 -36.45 -4.37 -20.66
N LYS A 606 -36.22 -5.02 -21.82
CA LYS A 606 -37.04 -6.12 -22.32
C LYS A 606 -36.58 -7.44 -21.72
N LEU A 607 -37.55 -8.33 -21.43
CA LEU A 607 -37.29 -9.71 -21.08
C LEU A 607 -36.88 -10.50 -22.34
N TYR A 608 -35.69 -11.09 -22.29
CA TYR A 608 -35.20 -12.04 -23.27
C TYR A 608 -35.42 -13.44 -22.74
N GLU A 609 -35.91 -14.33 -23.60
CA GLU A 609 -36.14 -15.73 -23.27
C GLU A 609 -35.59 -16.61 -24.39
N PHE A 610 -34.77 -17.56 -24.02
CA PHE A 610 -34.19 -18.56 -24.90
C PHE A 610 -34.58 -19.92 -24.37
N THR A 611 -35.09 -20.77 -25.24
CA THR A 611 -35.43 -22.14 -24.88
C THR A 611 -34.68 -23.05 -25.84
N THR A 612 -33.95 -24.01 -25.29
CA THR A 612 -33.23 -25.00 -26.09
C THR A 612 -34.22 -25.84 -26.89
N GLU A 613 -33.75 -26.43 -27.98
CA GLU A 613 -34.41 -27.61 -28.52
C GLU A 613 -34.32 -28.77 -27.51
N GLU A 614 -35.01 -29.87 -27.81
CA GLU A 614 -34.87 -31.10 -27.04
C GLU A 614 -33.42 -31.57 -27.14
N LEU A 615 -32.68 -31.54 -26.01
CA LEU A 615 -31.29 -31.94 -25.91
C LEU A 615 -31.20 -33.43 -25.62
N PRO A 616 -30.82 -34.27 -26.60
CA PRO A 616 -30.57 -35.68 -26.38
C PRO A 616 -29.34 -35.88 -25.50
N VAL A 617 -29.23 -37.08 -24.94
CA VAL A 617 -28.05 -37.50 -24.17
C VAL A 617 -26.77 -37.34 -25.00
N GLY A 618 -25.75 -36.73 -24.42
CA GLY A 618 -24.47 -36.44 -25.02
C GLY A 618 -24.39 -35.11 -25.79
N ARG A 619 -25.47 -34.32 -25.84
CA ARG A 619 -25.48 -33.00 -26.51
C ARG A 619 -25.35 -31.85 -25.51
N GLU A 620 -24.75 -30.75 -25.98
CA GLU A 620 -24.71 -29.46 -25.29
C GLU A 620 -25.29 -28.32 -26.12
N GLN A 621 -25.69 -27.26 -25.42
CA GLN A 621 -25.97 -25.96 -26.00
C GLN A 621 -25.49 -24.85 -25.05
N SER A 622 -24.79 -23.86 -25.58
CA SER A 622 -24.31 -22.70 -24.82
C SER A 622 -24.98 -21.41 -25.27
N PHE A 623 -25.12 -20.48 -24.33
CA PHE A 623 -25.70 -19.16 -24.56
C PHE A 623 -24.83 -18.09 -23.91
N GLU A 624 -24.50 -17.05 -24.67
CA GLU A 624 -23.79 -15.90 -24.14
C GLU A 624 -24.73 -14.98 -23.35
N LEU A 625 -24.22 -14.45 -22.23
CA LEU A 625 -24.92 -13.49 -21.39
C LEU A 625 -24.19 -12.13 -21.44
N PRO A 626 -24.85 -11.05 -21.89
CA PRO A 626 -24.26 -9.70 -21.80
C PRO A 626 -23.88 -9.29 -20.38
N TYR A 627 -22.78 -8.55 -20.20
CA TYR A 627 -22.21 -8.12 -18.90
C TYR A 627 -23.21 -7.48 -17.92
N ASP A 628 -24.16 -6.69 -18.42
CA ASP A 628 -25.13 -5.97 -17.58
C ASP A 628 -26.49 -6.68 -17.47
N SER A 629 -26.57 -7.98 -17.79
CA SER A 629 -27.83 -8.74 -17.68
C SER A 629 -28.27 -8.87 -16.22
N ARG A 630 -29.57 -8.69 -15.98
CA ARG A 630 -30.21 -8.81 -14.66
C ARG A 630 -31.38 -9.78 -14.70
N ASN A 631 -31.88 -10.15 -13.53
CA ASN A 631 -33.02 -11.07 -13.37
C ASN A 631 -32.82 -12.38 -14.14
N ILE A 632 -31.59 -12.89 -14.16
CA ILE A 632 -31.22 -14.06 -14.93
C ILE A 632 -31.86 -15.28 -14.27
N LYS A 633 -32.66 -16.04 -15.01
CA LYS A 633 -33.29 -17.28 -14.55
C LYS A 633 -32.97 -18.41 -15.50
N VAL A 634 -32.70 -19.57 -14.92
CA VAL A 634 -32.41 -20.82 -15.61
C VAL A 634 -33.42 -21.85 -15.15
N GLN A 635 -34.11 -22.47 -16.10
CA GLN A 635 -35.09 -23.53 -15.86
C GLN A 635 -34.76 -24.75 -16.71
N GLY A 636 -35.13 -25.94 -16.24
CA GLY A 636 -34.90 -27.19 -16.94
C GLY A 636 -36.02 -28.21 -16.71
N TRP A 637 -36.39 -28.90 -17.79
CA TRP A 637 -37.41 -29.95 -17.80
C TRP A 637 -36.86 -31.24 -18.43
N TYR A 638 -37.39 -32.38 -18.00
CA TYR A 638 -37.08 -33.69 -18.56
C TYR A 638 -38.33 -34.39 -19.11
N ALA A 639 -38.14 -35.27 -20.08
CA ALA A 639 -39.22 -36.04 -20.69
C ALA A 639 -39.56 -37.29 -19.85
N ALA A 640 -40.74 -37.30 -19.21
CA ALA A 640 -41.30 -38.46 -18.51
C ALA A 640 -42.84 -38.40 -18.43
N ALA A 641 -43.50 -39.01 -19.41
CA ALA A 641 -44.96 -38.92 -19.60
C ALA A 641 -45.47 -37.46 -19.57
N GLY A 642 -44.82 -36.61 -20.36
CA GLY A 642 -44.92 -35.15 -20.31
C GLY A 642 -43.59 -34.50 -19.91
N TRP A 643 -43.57 -33.16 -19.85
CA TRP A 643 -42.41 -32.40 -19.40
C TRP A 643 -42.52 -32.09 -17.90
N LYS A 644 -41.53 -32.54 -17.13
CA LYS A 644 -41.47 -32.30 -15.68
C LYS A 644 -40.26 -31.43 -15.34
N GLU A 645 -40.45 -30.42 -14.49
CA GLU A 645 -39.39 -29.51 -14.07
C GLU A 645 -38.45 -30.19 -13.07
N PHE A 646 -37.14 -30.00 -13.23
CA PHE A 646 -36.12 -30.47 -12.29
C PHE A 646 -35.09 -29.40 -11.92
N LEU A 647 -35.10 -28.25 -12.60
CA LEU A 647 -34.17 -27.14 -12.39
C LEU A 647 -34.94 -25.81 -12.48
N ASN A 648 -34.74 -24.94 -11.49
CA ASN A 648 -35.25 -23.58 -11.46
C ASN A 648 -34.38 -22.73 -10.54
N GLN A 649 -33.48 -21.94 -11.12
CA GLN A 649 -32.47 -21.19 -10.40
C GLN A 649 -32.39 -19.76 -10.91
N SER A 650 -32.14 -18.82 -10.00
CA SER A 650 -31.87 -17.42 -10.35
C SER A 650 -30.38 -17.13 -10.16
N ILE A 651 -29.78 -16.47 -11.14
CA ILE A 651 -28.37 -16.09 -11.12
C ILE A 651 -28.29 -14.57 -10.92
N ALA A 652 -27.47 -14.15 -9.95
CA ALA A 652 -27.40 -12.75 -9.55
C ALA A 652 -26.75 -11.83 -10.60
N ALA A 653 -25.79 -12.35 -11.37
CA ALA A 653 -25.09 -11.61 -12.43
C ALA A 653 -24.55 -12.59 -13.50
N PRO A 654 -24.19 -12.10 -14.70
CA PRO A 654 -23.59 -12.92 -15.74
C PRO A 654 -22.30 -13.58 -15.25
N THR A 655 -22.12 -14.85 -15.60
CA THR A 655 -20.98 -15.65 -15.18
C THR A 655 -20.80 -16.82 -16.15
N PHE A 656 -19.83 -17.69 -15.91
CA PHE A 656 -19.61 -18.92 -16.65
C PHE A 656 -20.12 -20.09 -15.83
N LEU A 657 -21.31 -20.59 -16.18
CA LEU A 657 -21.97 -21.70 -15.49
C LEU A 657 -22.35 -22.81 -16.45
N CYS A 658 -22.23 -24.03 -15.97
CA CYS A 658 -22.60 -25.24 -16.70
C CYS A 658 -23.70 -25.94 -15.91
N TYR A 659 -24.83 -26.26 -16.53
CA TYR A 659 -25.86 -27.09 -15.93
C TYR A 659 -25.87 -28.43 -16.65
N THR A 660 -25.44 -29.45 -15.92
CA THR A 660 -25.40 -30.83 -16.42
C THR A 660 -26.57 -31.61 -15.84
N SER A 661 -27.47 -32.09 -16.69
CA SER A 661 -28.55 -32.99 -16.30
C SER A 661 -28.09 -34.44 -16.29
N TYR A 662 -28.50 -35.20 -15.26
CA TYR A 662 -28.15 -36.60 -15.10
C TYR A 662 -29.19 -37.35 -14.26
N GLY A 663 -29.17 -38.68 -14.29
CA GLY A 663 -30.02 -39.52 -13.44
C GLY A 663 -30.84 -40.49 -14.27
N THR A 664 -32.05 -40.79 -13.81
CA THR A 664 -33.00 -41.63 -14.56
C THR A 664 -34.28 -40.85 -14.87
N ILE A 665 -35.13 -41.37 -15.75
CA ILE A 665 -36.45 -40.79 -16.03
C ILE A 665 -37.37 -40.68 -14.79
N PHE A 666 -37.02 -41.31 -13.66
CA PHE A 666 -37.80 -41.27 -12.41
C PHE A 666 -37.11 -40.45 -11.30
N ASP A 667 -35.82 -40.15 -11.45
CA ASP A 667 -35.01 -39.41 -10.47
C ASP A 667 -34.01 -38.52 -11.21
N ALA A 668 -34.56 -37.51 -11.90
CA ALA A 668 -33.80 -36.52 -12.66
C ALA A 668 -33.12 -35.52 -11.73
N LYS A 669 -31.82 -35.26 -11.94
CA LYS A 669 -30.99 -34.36 -11.13
C LYS A 669 -30.16 -33.45 -12.00
N TYR A 670 -29.60 -32.41 -11.38
CA TYR A 670 -28.63 -31.54 -12.03
C TYR A 670 -27.42 -31.29 -11.13
N LYS A 671 -26.32 -30.92 -11.77
CA LYS A 671 -25.07 -30.50 -11.13
C LYS A 671 -24.43 -29.37 -11.95
N THR A 672 -23.53 -28.61 -11.34
CA THR A 672 -22.99 -27.36 -11.92
C THR A 672 -21.57 -27.49 -12.51
N ASP A 673 -21.15 -28.71 -12.82
CA ASP A 673 -19.88 -29.06 -13.43
C ASP A 673 -20.09 -29.49 -14.89
N CYS A 674 -19.21 -29.05 -15.78
CA CYS A 674 -19.17 -29.58 -17.14
C CYS A 674 -18.37 -30.88 -17.17
N PRO A 675 -18.85 -31.95 -17.84
CA PRO A 675 -17.97 -33.01 -18.26
C PRO A 675 -16.98 -32.48 -19.30
N GLU A 676 -15.74 -32.95 -19.21
CA GLU A 676 -14.67 -32.65 -20.17
C GLU A 676 -14.99 -33.35 -21.49
N VAL A 677 -15.90 -32.79 -22.29
CA VAL A 677 -16.18 -33.33 -23.62
C VAL A 677 -15.26 -32.60 -24.59
N GLY A 678 -14.15 -33.26 -24.90
CA GLY A 678 -13.30 -32.91 -26.03
C GLY A 678 -14.12 -32.87 -27.31
N SER A 679 -13.82 -31.88 -28.15
CA SER A 679 -14.00 -31.98 -29.59
C SER A 679 -12.64 -32.14 -30.23
#